data_AF-A0A7V1U5A4-F1
#
_entry.id   AF-A0A7V1U5A4-F1
#
_cell.length_a   1.000
_cell.length_b   1.000
_cell.length_c   1.000
_cell.angle_alpha   90.00
_cell.angle_beta   90.00
_cell.angle_gamma   90.00
#
_symmetry.space_group_name_H-M   'P 1'
#
loop_
_entity.id
_entity.type
_entity.pdbx_description
1 polymer ?
#
loop_
_entity_poly.entity_id
_entity_poly.type
_entity_poly.pdbx_seq_one_letter_code
_entity_poly.pdbx_strand_id
1 'polypeptide(L)'
;MALTRDRTESTVRVPEARASGLGRPIVLVLALLGLLLAFGWTFLRDPSLSAATRDPAWYTWRANLMMHDEPGLIAGDWGPFHMFGGGYRIAVPLFGSILVRVAGVDLYTFSTLMMVGVPILTALALGVFVTRERRDPLLFLVTMLATAAMFMTTPYVGYLDNLTVLFVLSAILAFYVPGRTSWGARAAMFLLGMVATYVHPTTCVIFGASLLGAFALHAATSRFRIGRALERDGPSLMAIGFGMILGLGTWLLSPWGVKGSLADAALPPPYPKEAFMKRLTSWVLSIEPQITVPLILLAIGWTIYRARRDRAPADTAGTLSAMWLLPLVGMLGFLLGAAYPYYRFMNATTGLMALLGIGTWVAVRWLLGREGPMRVVAWVGVAALLGSLAFVWVRGREASNWADPDSQWIDQPTRTALAAAREIVEREPDAPVIFVLDYLDIYQAYGWSKTFTNVSRAGLPGDAVKRSMSYFGSVDDFLAGRPTVRTDDTYNKMSRGFFREVQALRTEHPAPPIVFLVRQFNEGTPNEALLDAGREDLIPLGPDVAVVTGPGLATPSAEAIAAAQAAEREVARFYAEHPGPLDNLGHTARVLLALSLLLVVPGLLAARFFGIEGTWEKIALVPPISIGLIVLSGFVVVAVARSPFGVAHGWASLGLATAVAGGLAIGRGRIHALLGAVGDFFNRMFSVFHRPDYATLMSVQFLAMAADGLVRGSIAKSIAFGGQQGFDVTTVPSADYLLKVVLALYVPYTFLSPFIGVFIDRFERRRVLSVTNVVTAAVVGAVALGALLPLGGGTSEGRVGITAALIAGMLVMQACVRVVLAVKSAAMPDVLAGRDLLQGNGLSQAGGALFQVLGAGLAFGLGAALPSWLVVVGGAGVLVVAAVVTSRIRRMEATPHEATLGQEIRRIVRDIAAGLREVAARPAGALGLASFQMIRYQFWGFTLFVFALYAKNLVEGGDADTLALGLVGGLGFVGGALGMVLAQRWKDTVPPLRLLLGSMALLGAGTMLFGLSVSLPGFAGLLFTGFFAFFVAKISADTIMQQAMPDDFRGRAFALFDIAYNLGFIVPALILSFLWTENDPGRVRAVLEVSGVAFLALTGLVAWWASRIREHFASRDDLAEAALADE
;
A
#
# COMPACT_ATOMS: atom_id res chain seq x y z
N MET A 1 -19.17 -13.97 9.51
CA MET A 1 -19.53 -15.26 8.84
C MET A 1 -20.87 -15.24 8.10
N ALA A 2 -21.95 -14.65 8.63
CA ALA A 2 -23.26 -14.69 7.97
C ALA A 2 -23.33 -13.88 6.66
N LEU A 3 -22.58 -12.77 6.57
CA LEU A 3 -22.50 -11.90 5.39
C LEU A 3 -21.81 -12.54 4.18
N THR A 4 -20.90 -13.48 4.41
CA THR A 4 -19.95 -13.95 3.39
C THR A 4 -20.21 -15.41 2.98
N ARG A 5 -21.32 -16.02 3.45
CA ARG A 5 -21.64 -17.44 3.22
C ARG A 5 -22.22 -17.65 1.81
N ASP A 6 -21.56 -18.52 1.05
CA ASP A 6 -21.96 -18.89 -0.32
C ASP A 6 -23.26 -19.70 -0.33
N ARG A 7 -24.22 -19.35 -1.20
CA ARG A 7 -25.49 -20.06 -1.42
C ARG A 7 -25.71 -20.26 -2.94
N THR A 8 -26.43 -21.31 -3.34
CA THR A 8 -26.65 -21.71 -4.74
C THR A 8 -27.33 -20.62 -5.58
N GLU A 9 -26.87 -20.47 -6.82
CA GLU A 9 -27.12 -19.37 -7.77
C GLU A 9 -28.53 -19.28 -8.37
N SER A 10 -29.59 -19.35 -7.56
CA SER A 10 -30.90 -18.88 -8.05
C SER A 10 -30.94 -17.36 -7.91
N THR A 11 -30.81 -16.62 -9.01
CA THR A 11 -30.97 -15.15 -9.03
C THR A 11 -32.37 -14.78 -8.54
N VAL A 12 -32.47 -14.28 -7.32
CA VAL A 12 -33.70 -13.65 -6.83
C VAL A 12 -33.82 -12.31 -7.54
N ARG A 13 -34.81 -12.18 -8.43
CA ARG A 13 -35.18 -10.89 -9.02
C ARG A 13 -35.57 -9.94 -7.89
N VAL A 14 -34.75 -8.92 -7.65
CA VAL A 14 -35.14 -7.78 -6.84
C VAL A 14 -36.28 -7.09 -7.59
N PRO A 15 -37.45 -6.86 -6.97
CA PRO A 15 -38.52 -6.11 -7.61
C PRO A 15 -37.95 -4.76 -8.05
N GLU A 16 -38.08 -4.44 -9.34
CA GLU A 16 -37.72 -3.11 -9.83
C GLU A 16 -38.47 -2.07 -9.02
N ALA A 17 -37.74 -1.08 -8.49
CA ALA A 17 -38.37 0.05 -7.84
C ALA A 17 -39.31 0.69 -8.86
N ARG A 18 -40.61 0.78 -8.53
CA ARG A 18 -41.59 1.55 -9.32
C ARG A 18 -40.97 2.90 -9.67
N ALA A 19 -41.07 3.29 -10.94
CA ALA A 19 -40.55 4.55 -11.45
C ALA A 19 -40.97 5.71 -10.51
N SER A 20 -40.03 6.16 -9.70
CA SER A 20 -40.25 7.24 -8.74
C SER A 20 -39.72 8.54 -9.33
N GLY A 21 -40.39 9.66 -9.08
CA GLY A 21 -39.91 10.98 -9.49
C GLY A 21 -38.49 11.30 -8.98
N LEU A 22 -38.04 10.62 -7.91
CA LEU A 22 -36.72 10.75 -7.30
C LEU A 22 -35.57 10.32 -8.23
N GLY A 23 -35.83 9.48 -9.25
CA GLY A 23 -34.80 9.06 -10.20
C GLY A 23 -34.44 10.10 -11.28
N ARG A 24 -35.15 11.23 -11.34
CA ARG A 24 -34.92 12.26 -12.36
C ARG A 24 -33.57 12.96 -12.11
N PRO A 25 -32.75 13.23 -13.14
CA PRO A 25 -31.45 13.90 -12.99
C PRO A 25 -31.53 15.24 -12.24
N ILE A 26 -32.63 15.99 -12.42
CA ILE A 26 -32.85 17.26 -11.73
C ILE A 26 -32.86 17.11 -10.20
N VAL A 27 -33.34 15.99 -9.67
CA VAL A 27 -33.37 15.75 -8.21
C VAL A 27 -31.95 15.62 -7.67
N LEU A 28 -31.07 14.92 -8.38
CA LEU A 28 -29.66 14.81 -8.01
C LEU A 28 -28.95 16.17 -8.10
N VAL A 29 -29.23 16.96 -9.14
CA VAL A 29 -28.69 18.32 -9.29
C VAL A 29 -29.14 19.21 -8.12
N LEU A 30 -30.42 19.18 -7.76
CA LEU A 30 -30.94 19.95 -6.62
C LEU A 30 -30.34 19.48 -5.29
N ALA A 31 -30.16 18.17 -5.09
CA ALA A 31 -29.50 17.64 -3.90
C ALA A 31 -28.02 18.09 -3.82
N LEU A 32 -27.32 18.09 -4.96
CA LEU A 32 -25.95 18.58 -5.05
C LEU A 32 -25.85 20.08 -4.73
N LEU A 33 -26.74 20.89 -5.31
CA LEU A 33 -26.82 22.33 -5.00
C LEU A 33 -27.13 22.56 -3.52
N GLY A 34 -28.03 21.77 -2.94
CA GLY A 34 -28.33 21.81 -1.51
C GLY A 34 -27.10 21.53 -0.63
N LEU A 35 -26.30 20.52 -0.97
CA LEU A 35 -25.06 20.23 -0.24
C LEU A 35 -23.99 21.32 -0.46
N LEU A 36 -23.83 21.83 -1.68
CA LEU A 36 -22.92 22.94 -1.98
C LEU A 36 -23.26 24.18 -1.15
N LEU A 37 -24.55 24.50 -1.02
CA LEU A 37 -25.01 25.58 -0.15
C LEU A 37 -24.77 25.25 1.33
N ALA A 38 -25.09 24.03 1.77
CA ALA A 38 -24.91 23.64 3.18
C ALA A 38 -23.45 23.74 3.66
N PHE A 39 -22.50 23.29 2.84
CA PHE A 39 -21.07 23.38 3.13
C PHE A 39 -20.47 24.76 2.83
N GLY A 40 -20.86 25.38 1.71
CA GLY A 40 -20.16 26.51 1.12
C GLY A 40 -20.76 27.89 1.36
N TRP A 41 -22.02 28.00 1.79
CA TRP A 41 -22.73 29.28 1.90
C TRP A 41 -22.02 30.31 2.77
N THR A 42 -21.43 29.87 3.89
CA THR A 42 -20.70 30.77 4.79
C THR A 42 -19.51 31.42 4.08
N PHE A 43 -18.70 30.66 3.36
CA PHE A 43 -17.53 31.17 2.63
C PHE A 43 -17.91 32.00 1.40
N LEU A 44 -19.08 31.76 0.81
CA LEU A 44 -19.61 32.59 -0.27
C LEU A 44 -20.11 33.94 0.24
N ARG A 45 -20.66 33.99 1.45
CA ARG A 45 -21.17 35.22 2.07
C ARG A 45 -20.04 36.09 2.60
N ASP A 46 -19.04 35.46 3.19
CA ASP A 46 -17.86 36.10 3.75
C ASP A 46 -16.60 35.40 3.20
N PRO A 47 -16.01 35.93 2.11
CA PRO A 47 -14.81 35.35 1.50
C PRO A 47 -13.55 35.57 2.34
N SER A 48 -13.59 36.35 3.42
CA SER A 48 -12.45 36.48 4.33
C SER A 48 -12.22 35.19 5.14
N LEU A 49 -13.27 34.39 5.34
CA LEU A 49 -13.21 33.17 6.14
C LEU A 49 -12.42 32.08 5.42
N SER A 50 -11.50 31.45 6.16
CA SER A 50 -10.91 30.17 5.76
C SER A 50 -11.65 29.00 6.42
N ALA A 51 -11.56 27.82 5.81
CA ALA A 51 -12.20 26.63 6.36
C ALA A 51 -11.58 26.23 7.71
N ALA A 52 -12.42 25.95 8.73
CA ALA A 52 -11.99 25.42 10.01
C ALA A 52 -11.45 23.99 9.84
N THR A 53 -10.15 23.88 9.56
CA THR A 53 -9.49 22.60 9.30
C THR A 53 -8.09 22.56 9.90
N ARG A 54 -7.58 21.33 10.01
CA ARG A 54 -6.32 21.02 10.66
C ARG A 54 -5.26 20.86 9.57
N ASP A 55 -4.25 21.72 9.63
CA ASP A 55 -3.07 21.71 8.76
C ASP A 55 -3.26 22.01 7.24
N PRO A 56 -4.27 22.79 6.79
CA PRO A 56 -4.31 23.23 5.38
C PRO A 56 -3.05 24.02 4.99
N ALA A 57 -2.47 24.75 5.95
CA ALA A 57 -1.22 25.48 5.82
C ALA A 57 -0.12 24.64 5.15
N TRP A 58 0.03 23.37 5.56
CA TRP A 58 1.03 22.46 5.00
C TRP A 58 0.89 22.27 3.48
N TYR A 59 -0.34 22.17 2.98
CA TYR A 59 -0.63 22.02 1.55
C TYR A 59 -0.50 23.35 0.82
N THR A 60 -0.92 24.44 1.47
CA THR A 60 -0.88 25.79 0.93
C THR A 60 0.56 26.22 0.64
N TRP A 61 1.46 26.12 1.63
CA TRP A 61 2.85 26.53 1.42
C TRP A 61 3.58 25.60 0.44
N ARG A 62 3.25 24.29 0.40
CA ARG A 62 3.86 23.36 -0.57
C ARG A 62 3.37 23.58 -2.00
N ALA A 63 2.09 23.94 -2.19
CA ALA A 63 1.60 24.38 -3.49
C ALA A 63 2.34 25.67 -3.90
N ASN A 64 2.51 26.61 -2.98
CA ASN A 64 3.26 27.83 -3.24
C ASN A 64 4.73 27.57 -3.59
N LEU A 65 5.40 26.69 -2.84
CA LEU A 65 6.78 26.27 -3.10
C LEU A 65 6.90 25.63 -4.48
N MET A 66 6.00 24.71 -4.84
CA MET A 66 6.01 24.09 -6.17
C MET A 66 5.94 25.11 -7.31
N MET A 67 5.21 26.20 -7.08
CA MET A 67 4.97 27.23 -8.09
C MET A 67 6.15 28.20 -8.28
N HIS A 68 7.15 28.19 -7.38
CA HIS A 68 8.26 29.14 -7.35
C HIS A 68 9.66 28.50 -7.29
N ASP A 69 9.77 27.24 -6.87
CA ASP A 69 11.06 26.55 -6.72
C ASP A 69 10.98 25.11 -7.28
N GLU A 70 12.06 24.34 -7.11
CA GLU A 70 12.18 22.98 -7.63
C GLU A 70 11.10 22.05 -7.05
N PRO A 71 10.29 21.37 -7.90
CA PRO A 71 9.21 20.50 -7.43
C PRO A 71 9.66 19.34 -6.54
N GLY A 72 10.93 18.92 -6.64
CA GLY A 72 11.52 17.89 -5.78
C GLY A 72 11.48 18.25 -4.29
N LEU A 73 11.57 19.54 -3.96
CA LEU A 73 11.55 20.05 -2.58
C LEU A 73 10.23 19.73 -1.85
N ILE A 74 9.15 19.45 -2.58
CA ILE A 74 7.86 19.05 -2.01
C ILE A 74 7.91 17.64 -1.44
N ALA A 75 8.73 16.77 -2.02
CA ALA A 75 8.99 15.44 -1.49
C ALA A 75 10.13 15.42 -0.46
N GLY A 76 10.83 16.55 -0.32
CA GLY A 76 11.94 16.72 0.62
C GLY A 76 11.52 16.59 2.08
N ASP A 77 12.53 16.37 2.89
CA ASP A 77 12.46 16.39 4.33
C ASP A 77 12.65 17.81 4.88
N TRP A 78 11.94 18.15 5.95
CA TRP A 78 11.85 19.53 6.44
C TRP A 78 11.73 19.60 7.97
N GLY A 79 12.53 20.49 8.55
CA GLY A 79 12.54 20.91 9.95
C GLY A 79 12.89 19.81 10.96
N PRO A 80 12.82 20.12 12.26
CA PRO A 80 13.41 19.26 13.27
C PRO A 80 12.64 17.94 13.37
N PHE A 81 13.38 16.83 13.52
CA PHE A 81 12.82 15.48 13.64
C PHE A 81 11.95 15.06 12.43
N HIS A 82 12.21 15.61 11.25
CA HIS A 82 11.46 15.35 10.02
C HIS A 82 9.99 15.79 10.08
N MET A 83 9.61 16.63 11.05
CA MET A 83 8.22 16.85 11.43
C MET A 83 7.32 17.46 10.34
N PHE A 84 7.92 18.10 9.32
CA PHE A 84 7.24 18.66 8.15
C PHE A 84 7.40 17.81 6.88
N GLY A 85 8.09 16.66 6.98
CA GLY A 85 8.23 15.67 5.94
C GLY A 85 6.87 15.22 5.40
N GLY A 86 6.77 15.16 4.07
CA GLY A 86 5.56 14.70 3.36
C GLY A 86 5.68 13.31 2.78
N GLY A 87 6.90 12.78 2.67
CA GLY A 87 7.21 11.78 1.65
C GLY A 87 6.68 12.25 0.30
N TYR A 88 6.06 11.35 -0.46
CA TYR A 88 5.49 11.64 -1.78
C TYR A 88 3.99 12.00 -1.77
N ARG A 89 3.52 12.67 -0.71
CA ARG A 89 2.16 13.23 -0.63
C ARG A 89 2.00 14.50 -1.49
N ILE A 90 2.12 14.31 -2.80
CA ILE A 90 2.19 15.40 -3.78
C ILE A 90 0.86 15.71 -4.48
N ALA A 91 -0.14 14.82 -4.39
CA ALA A 91 -1.38 14.99 -5.17
C ALA A 91 -2.16 16.26 -4.78
N VAL A 92 -2.26 16.56 -3.47
CA VAL A 92 -3.00 17.74 -2.98
C VAL A 92 -2.25 19.05 -3.33
N PRO A 93 -0.93 19.20 -3.06
CA PRO A 93 -0.18 20.39 -3.50
C PRO A 93 -0.16 20.57 -5.03
N LEU A 94 -0.05 19.47 -5.79
CA LEU A 94 -0.08 19.48 -7.25
C LEU A 94 -1.42 19.99 -7.77
N PHE A 95 -2.52 19.41 -7.29
CA PHE A 95 -3.86 19.83 -7.69
C PHE A 95 -4.18 21.25 -7.23
N GLY A 96 -3.75 21.65 -6.02
CA GLY A 96 -3.85 23.02 -5.53
C GLY A 96 -3.15 24.02 -6.46
N SER A 97 -1.95 23.70 -6.93
CA SER A 97 -1.21 24.55 -7.88
C SER A 97 -1.89 24.60 -9.25
N ILE A 98 -2.54 23.52 -9.70
CA ILE A 98 -3.37 23.53 -10.91
C ILE A 98 -4.58 24.45 -10.73
N LEU A 99 -5.26 24.40 -9.57
CA LEU A 99 -6.37 25.30 -9.27
C LEU A 99 -5.94 26.78 -9.29
N VAL A 100 -4.79 27.10 -8.70
CA VAL A 100 -4.24 28.46 -8.71
C VAL A 100 -3.87 28.89 -10.13
N ARG A 101 -3.09 28.07 -10.85
CA ARG A 101 -2.50 28.46 -12.15
C ARG A 101 -3.48 28.36 -13.33
N VAL A 102 -4.48 27.49 -13.27
CA VAL A 102 -5.46 27.28 -14.37
C VAL A 102 -6.79 27.92 -14.06
N ALA A 103 -7.36 27.64 -12.88
CA ALA A 103 -8.68 28.16 -12.52
C ALA A 103 -8.61 29.60 -11.97
N GLY A 104 -7.45 30.04 -11.49
CA GLY A 104 -7.30 31.37 -10.89
C GLY A 104 -7.90 31.45 -9.49
N VAL A 105 -7.98 30.32 -8.77
CA VAL A 105 -8.40 30.31 -7.37
C VAL A 105 -7.26 30.84 -6.51
N ASP A 106 -7.56 31.72 -5.56
CA ASP A 106 -6.57 32.25 -4.62
C ASP A 106 -5.91 31.12 -3.77
N LEU A 107 -4.65 31.35 -3.38
CA LEU A 107 -3.83 30.40 -2.66
C LEU A 107 -4.45 29.99 -1.31
N TYR A 108 -5.12 30.88 -0.59
CA TYR A 108 -5.80 30.52 0.66
C TYR A 108 -7.17 29.90 0.38
N THR A 109 -7.85 30.33 -0.70
CA THR A 109 -9.19 29.86 -1.07
C THR A 109 -9.23 28.43 -1.61
N PHE A 110 -8.18 27.92 -2.26
CA PHE A 110 -8.22 26.54 -2.80
C PHE A 110 -8.42 25.49 -1.68
N SER A 111 -7.89 25.76 -0.48
CA SER A 111 -8.08 24.89 0.69
C SER A 111 -9.57 24.81 1.07
N THR A 112 -10.27 25.94 1.09
CA THR A 112 -11.73 26.02 1.32
C THR A 112 -12.51 25.29 0.22
N LEU A 113 -12.14 25.49 -1.05
CA LEU A 113 -12.77 24.79 -2.17
C LEU A 113 -12.67 23.27 -2.04
N MET A 114 -11.51 22.77 -1.64
CA MET A 114 -11.27 21.34 -1.38
C MET A 114 -12.09 20.83 -0.19
N MET A 115 -12.13 21.57 0.92
CA MET A 115 -12.89 21.21 2.13
C MET A 115 -14.39 21.11 1.87
N VAL A 116 -14.94 21.91 0.94
CA VAL A 116 -16.35 21.85 0.51
C VAL A 116 -16.57 20.75 -0.54
N GLY A 117 -15.70 20.68 -1.54
CA GLY A 117 -15.89 19.80 -2.70
C GLY A 117 -15.68 18.32 -2.38
N VAL A 118 -14.64 17.97 -1.62
CA VAL A 118 -14.25 16.58 -1.35
C VAL A 118 -15.35 15.79 -0.61
N PRO A 119 -16.01 16.29 0.44
CA PRO A 119 -17.14 15.61 1.07
C PRO A 119 -18.28 15.30 0.09
N ILE A 120 -18.60 16.25 -0.80
CA ILE A 120 -19.68 16.12 -1.79
C ILE A 120 -19.30 15.07 -2.85
N LEU A 121 -18.07 15.10 -3.35
CA LEU A 121 -17.57 14.10 -4.30
C LEU A 121 -17.54 12.69 -3.67
N THR A 122 -17.20 12.60 -2.38
CA THR A 122 -17.24 11.34 -1.63
C THR A 122 -18.67 10.81 -1.49
N ALA A 123 -19.62 11.69 -1.14
CA ALA A 123 -21.03 11.39 -1.03
C ALA A 123 -21.61 10.85 -2.35
N LEU A 124 -21.22 11.44 -3.48
CA LEU A 124 -21.59 10.98 -4.82
C LEU A 124 -21.01 9.59 -5.13
N ALA A 125 -19.71 9.39 -4.88
CA ALA A 125 -19.05 8.10 -5.13
C ALA A 125 -19.65 6.97 -4.29
N LEU A 126 -19.90 7.21 -3.00
CA LEU A 126 -20.57 6.26 -2.11
C LEU A 126 -22.02 6.02 -2.53
N GLY A 127 -22.73 7.06 -2.96
CA GLY A 127 -24.08 6.96 -3.52
C GLY A 127 -24.13 5.96 -4.69
N VAL A 128 -23.21 6.07 -5.65
CA VAL A 128 -23.10 5.11 -6.77
C VAL A 128 -22.79 3.71 -6.25
N PHE A 129 -21.80 3.58 -5.36
CA PHE A 129 -21.38 2.30 -4.81
C PHE A 129 -22.54 1.52 -4.17
N VAL A 130 -23.34 2.16 -3.31
CA VAL A 130 -24.44 1.46 -2.61
C VAL A 130 -25.66 1.21 -3.49
N THR A 131 -25.85 2.00 -4.56
CA THR A 131 -27.04 1.88 -5.42
C THR A 131 -26.86 0.99 -6.64
N ARG A 132 -25.64 0.63 -7.03
CA ARG A 132 -25.39 -0.18 -8.23
C ARG A 132 -26.14 -1.52 -8.26
N GLU A 133 -26.27 -2.22 -7.13
CA GLU A 133 -26.99 -3.49 -7.05
C GLU A 133 -28.51 -3.31 -6.83
N ARG A 134 -28.93 -2.27 -6.11
CA ARG A 134 -30.32 -2.08 -5.66
C ARG A 134 -31.14 -1.14 -6.55
N ARG A 135 -30.48 -0.32 -7.37
CA ARG A 135 -31.05 0.66 -8.33
C ARG A 135 -32.16 1.55 -7.75
N ASP A 136 -32.00 1.94 -6.49
CA ASP A 136 -32.97 2.78 -5.77
C ASP A 136 -32.44 4.22 -5.61
N PRO A 137 -33.04 5.23 -6.26
CA PRO A 137 -32.62 6.62 -6.12
C PRO A 137 -32.69 7.15 -4.68
N LEU A 138 -33.62 6.65 -3.86
CA LEU A 138 -33.73 7.06 -2.46
C LEU A 138 -32.46 6.66 -1.68
N LEU A 139 -31.95 5.45 -1.91
CA LEU A 139 -30.73 4.97 -1.27
C LEU A 139 -29.53 5.87 -1.62
N PHE A 140 -29.46 6.36 -2.85
CA PHE A 140 -28.42 7.30 -3.27
C PHE A 140 -28.50 8.59 -2.44
N LEU A 141 -29.68 9.22 -2.41
CA LEU A 141 -29.89 10.52 -1.78
C LEU A 141 -29.69 10.48 -0.25
N VAL A 142 -30.20 9.45 0.44
CA VAL A 142 -29.97 9.34 1.88
C VAL A 142 -28.54 8.96 2.22
N THR A 143 -27.84 8.24 1.34
CA THR A 143 -26.39 8.00 1.50
C THR A 143 -25.59 9.28 1.33
N MET A 144 -25.97 10.14 0.37
CA MET A 144 -25.36 11.45 0.25
C MET A 144 -25.53 12.28 1.52
N LEU A 145 -26.77 12.34 2.04
CA LEU A 145 -27.07 13.08 3.27
C LEU A 145 -26.32 12.53 4.48
N ALA A 146 -26.31 11.20 4.66
CA ALA A 146 -25.59 10.53 5.74
C ALA A 146 -24.08 10.78 5.65
N THR A 147 -23.52 10.72 4.43
CA THR A 147 -22.09 11.01 4.20
C THR A 147 -21.77 12.46 4.54
N ALA A 148 -22.59 13.40 4.09
CA ALA A 148 -22.43 14.82 4.42
C ALA A 148 -22.46 15.04 5.94
N ALA A 149 -23.46 14.50 6.65
CA ALA A 149 -23.57 14.59 8.11
C ALA A 149 -22.33 14.04 8.83
N MET A 150 -21.85 12.87 8.42
CA MET A 150 -20.66 12.26 9.02
C MET A 150 -19.38 13.04 8.73
N PHE A 151 -19.23 13.62 7.54
CA PHE A 151 -18.05 14.44 7.21
C PHE A 151 -17.93 15.67 8.09
N MET A 152 -19.03 16.21 8.64
CA MET A 152 -19.00 17.32 9.60
C MET A 152 -18.62 16.90 11.02
N THR A 153 -18.46 15.63 11.31
CA THR A 153 -18.05 15.17 12.65
C THR A 153 -16.53 15.20 12.82
N THR A 154 -16.05 15.38 14.06
CA THR A 154 -14.64 15.60 14.43
C THR A 154 -13.63 14.57 13.89
N PRO A 155 -13.97 13.26 13.70
CA PRO A 155 -13.05 12.31 13.09
C PRO A 155 -12.81 12.57 11.60
N TYR A 156 -13.81 13.13 10.91
CA TYR A 156 -13.83 13.32 9.46
C TYR A 156 -13.76 14.79 9.03
N VAL A 157 -13.87 15.76 9.94
CA VAL A 157 -13.45 17.14 9.68
C VAL A 157 -11.98 17.29 10.05
N GLY A 158 -11.15 17.71 9.10
CA GLY A 158 -9.74 17.96 9.36
C GLY A 158 -8.88 17.82 8.11
N TYR A 159 -7.71 17.20 8.27
CA TYR A 159 -6.63 17.14 7.29
C TYR A 159 -7.07 16.84 5.85
N LEU A 160 -6.69 17.72 4.93
CA LEU A 160 -7.07 17.66 3.52
C LEU A 160 -6.68 16.36 2.81
N ASP A 161 -5.52 15.77 3.11
CA ASP A 161 -5.09 14.50 2.53
C ASP A 161 -5.98 13.33 2.97
N ASN A 162 -6.41 13.29 4.24
CA ASN A 162 -7.32 12.28 4.77
C ASN A 162 -8.68 12.35 4.08
N LEU A 163 -9.25 13.55 3.90
CA LEU A 163 -10.51 13.69 3.18
C LEU A 163 -10.35 13.25 1.72
N THR A 164 -9.28 13.72 1.09
CA THR A 164 -9.03 13.45 -0.33
C THR A 164 -8.79 11.97 -0.58
N VAL A 165 -8.10 11.25 0.31
CA VAL A 165 -7.89 9.81 0.14
C VAL A 165 -9.20 9.05 0.37
N LEU A 166 -10.03 9.42 1.36
CA LEU A 166 -11.35 8.80 1.56
C LEU A 166 -12.28 8.99 0.36
N PHE A 167 -12.19 10.13 -0.32
CA PHE A 167 -12.83 10.38 -1.60
C PHE A 167 -12.35 9.41 -2.67
N VAL A 168 -11.04 9.32 -2.90
CA VAL A 168 -10.46 8.44 -3.92
C VAL A 168 -10.80 6.97 -3.65
N LEU A 169 -10.72 6.53 -2.39
CA LEU A 169 -11.07 5.16 -1.99
C LEU A 169 -12.57 4.86 -2.17
N SER A 170 -13.45 5.83 -1.88
CA SER A 170 -14.88 5.71 -2.17
C SER A 170 -15.15 5.61 -3.68
N ALA A 171 -14.41 6.34 -4.51
CA ALA A 171 -14.49 6.23 -5.96
C ALA A 171 -14.03 4.84 -6.46
N ILE A 172 -12.96 4.27 -5.87
CA ILE A 172 -12.53 2.88 -6.16
C ILE A 172 -13.67 1.90 -5.87
N LEU A 173 -14.35 2.03 -4.72
CA LEU A 173 -15.46 1.14 -4.37
C LEU A 173 -16.61 1.20 -5.37
N ALA A 174 -16.89 2.36 -5.94
CA ALA A 174 -17.91 2.49 -6.98
C ALA A 174 -17.63 1.56 -8.17
N PHE A 175 -16.35 1.36 -8.54
CA PHE A 175 -15.93 0.45 -9.63
C PHE A 175 -15.70 -1.01 -9.20
N TYR A 176 -15.76 -1.32 -7.91
CA TYR A 176 -15.38 -2.64 -7.38
C TYR A 176 -16.21 -3.78 -7.97
N VAL A 177 -17.55 -3.65 -8.00
CA VAL A 177 -18.43 -4.70 -8.54
C VAL A 177 -18.29 -4.82 -10.07
N PRO A 178 -18.33 -3.74 -10.86
CA PRO A 178 -18.14 -3.87 -12.31
C PRO A 178 -16.74 -4.29 -12.71
N GLY A 179 -15.73 -4.07 -11.87
CA GLY A 179 -14.38 -4.59 -12.04
C GLY A 179 -14.30 -6.11 -12.14
N ARG A 180 -15.32 -6.84 -11.67
CA ARG A 180 -15.40 -8.30 -11.83
C ARG A 180 -15.44 -8.71 -13.30
N THR A 181 -16.13 -7.95 -14.15
CA THR A 181 -16.39 -8.32 -15.56
C THR A 181 -15.88 -7.31 -16.58
N SER A 182 -15.65 -6.06 -16.19
CA SER A 182 -15.26 -4.98 -17.09
C SER A 182 -13.81 -4.56 -16.91
N TRP A 183 -13.02 -4.63 -17.99
CA TRP A 183 -11.67 -4.08 -18.04
C TRP A 183 -11.63 -2.56 -17.88
N GLY A 184 -12.66 -1.84 -18.34
CA GLY A 184 -12.79 -0.41 -18.10
C GLY A 184 -12.84 -0.08 -16.60
N ALA A 185 -13.66 -0.80 -15.84
CA ALA A 185 -13.74 -0.61 -14.39
C ALA A 185 -12.42 -1.01 -13.68
N ARG A 186 -11.73 -2.06 -14.15
CA ARG A 186 -10.40 -2.45 -13.66
C ARG A 186 -9.37 -1.34 -13.91
N ALA A 187 -9.37 -0.74 -15.10
CA ALA A 187 -8.50 0.38 -15.43
C ALA A 187 -8.78 1.62 -14.55
N ALA A 188 -10.05 1.91 -14.25
CA ALA A 188 -10.42 3.00 -13.32
C ALA A 188 -9.87 2.74 -11.90
N MET A 189 -10.03 1.52 -11.38
CA MET A 189 -9.52 1.15 -10.06
C MET A 189 -8.00 1.18 -9.99
N PHE A 190 -7.31 0.75 -11.05
CA PHE A 190 -5.86 0.83 -11.16
C PHE A 190 -5.37 2.29 -11.11
N LEU A 191 -5.98 3.15 -11.92
CA LEU A 191 -5.67 4.58 -11.98
C LEU A 191 -5.90 5.25 -10.61
N LEU A 192 -7.07 5.04 -10.01
CA LEU A 192 -7.42 5.63 -8.71
C LEU A 192 -6.56 5.03 -7.59
N GLY A 193 -6.14 3.77 -7.70
CA GLY A 193 -5.19 3.13 -6.78
C GLY A 193 -3.83 3.83 -6.79
N MET A 194 -3.31 4.22 -7.96
CA MET A 194 -2.09 5.04 -8.06
C MET A 194 -2.29 6.44 -7.48
N VAL A 195 -3.44 7.08 -7.72
CA VAL A 195 -3.72 8.41 -7.18
C VAL A 195 -3.81 8.36 -5.65
N ALA A 196 -4.44 7.33 -5.09
CA ALA A 196 -4.55 7.15 -3.64
C ALA A 196 -3.19 7.13 -2.93
N THR A 197 -2.15 6.55 -3.56
CA THR A 197 -0.80 6.54 -2.98
C THR A 197 -0.17 7.93 -2.94
N TYR A 198 -0.38 8.76 -3.97
CA TYR A 198 0.11 10.15 -4.02
C TYR A 198 -0.68 11.12 -3.12
N VAL A 199 -1.87 10.72 -2.67
CA VAL A 199 -2.65 11.49 -1.70
C VAL A 199 -2.24 11.14 -0.28
N HIS A 200 -2.41 9.86 0.12
CA HIS A 200 -2.10 9.43 1.48
C HIS A 200 -1.76 7.92 1.52
N PRO A 201 -0.46 7.56 1.57
CA PRO A 201 -0.03 6.16 1.41
C PRO A 201 -0.44 5.26 2.58
N THR A 202 -0.38 5.72 3.83
CA THR A 202 -0.71 4.86 4.99
C THR A 202 -2.18 4.45 4.98
N THR A 203 -3.09 5.38 4.66
CA THR A 203 -4.54 5.10 4.54
C THR A 203 -4.83 4.17 3.36
N CYS A 204 -4.10 4.35 2.25
CA CYS A 204 -4.14 3.47 1.09
C CYS A 204 -3.76 2.02 1.45
N VAL A 205 -2.70 1.82 2.24
CA VAL A 205 -2.27 0.49 2.73
C VAL A 205 -3.32 -0.14 3.66
N ILE A 206 -3.89 0.63 4.59
CA ILE A 206 -4.96 0.18 5.49
C ILE A 206 -6.18 -0.29 4.69
N PHE A 207 -6.54 0.44 3.63
CA PHE A 207 -7.63 0.06 2.74
C PHE A 207 -7.34 -1.24 1.98
N GLY A 208 -6.14 -1.38 1.40
CA GLY A 208 -5.71 -2.61 0.74
C GLY A 208 -5.76 -3.82 1.68
N ALA A 209 -5.28 -3.66 2.92
CA ALA A 209 -5.36 -4.69 3.96
C ALA A 209 -6.81 -5.05 4.32
N SER A 210 -7.71 -4.07 4.37
CA SER A 210 -9.13 -4.30 4.65
C SER A 210 -9.82 -5.11 3.53
N LEU A 211 -9.48 -4.82 2.28
CA LEU A 211 -9.98 -5.57 1.12
C LEU A 211 -9.43 -7.00 1.07
N LEU A 212 -8.15 -7.20 1.40
CA LEU A 212 -7.56 -8.54 1.56
C LEU A 212 -8.21 -9.31 2.72
N GLY A 213 -8.54 -8.62 3.81
CA GLY A 213 -9.32 -9.18 4.92
C GLY A 213 -10.71 -9.63 4.48
N ALA A 214 -11.39 -8.84 3.63
CA ALA A 214 -12.67 -9.23 3.05
C ALA A 214 -12.55 -10.48 2.16
N PHE A 215 -11.52 -10.55 1.31
CA PHE A 215 -11.19 -11.74 0.53
C PHE A 215 -10.94 -12.97 1.41
N ALA A 216 -10.12 -12.83 2.44
CA ALA A 216 -9.81 -13.91 3.37
C ALA A 216 -11.07 -14.42 4.08
N LEU A 217 -11.97 -13.50 4.47
CA LEU A 217 -13.24 -13.87 5.07
C LEU A 217 -14.16 -14.61 4.07
N HIS A 218 -14.26 -14.14 2.81
CA HIS A 218 -14.99 -14.84 1.74
C HIS A 218 -14.42 -16.24 1.49
N ALA A 219 -13.10 -16.38 1.45
CA ALA A 219 -12.43 -17.67 1.34
C ALA A 219 -12.80 -18.58 2.53
N ALA A 220 -12.73 -18.08 3.76
CA ALA A 220 -13.09 -18.85 4.96
C ALA A 220 -14.56 -19.30 4.94
N THR A 221 -15.50 -18.43 4.58
CA THR A 221 -16.94 -18.74 4.60
C THR A 221 -17.47 -19.48 3.38
N SER A 222 -16.72 -19.48 2.28
CA SER A 222 -16.91 -20.41 1.15
C SER A 222 -16.34 -21.80 1.45
N ARG A 223 -16.03 -22.09 2.73
CA ARG A 223 -15.43 -23.35 3.21
C ARG A 223 -14.05 -23.58 2.60
N PHE A 224 -13.25 -22.52 2.49
CA PHE A 224 -11.90 -22.50 1.92
C PHE A 224 -11.81 -22.89 0.44
N ARG A 225 -12.91 -22.68 -0.31
CA ARG A 225 -12.92 -22.76 -1.77
C ARG A 225 -12.33 -21.47 -2.35
N ILE A 226 -11.01 -21.35 -2.28
CA ILE A 226 -10.25 -20.15 -2.70
C ILE A 226 -10.57 -19.78 -4.16
N GLY A 227 -10.81 -20.76 -5.05
CA GLY A 227 -11.20 -20.52 -6.44
C GLY A 227 -12.41 -19.58 -6.59
N ARG A 228 -13.47 -19.80 -5.81
CA ARG A 228 -14.67 -18.93 -5.85
C ARG A 228 -14.41 -17.53 -5.32
N ALA A 229 -13.59 -17.41 -4.29
CA ALA A 229 -13.20 -16.10 -3.77
C ALA A 229 -12.33 -15.34 -4.79
N LEU A 230 -11.43 -16.05 -5.48
CA LEU A 230 -10.58 -15.49 -6.55
C LEU A 230 -11.40 -15.05 -7.76
N GLU A 231 -12.36 -15.87 -8.22
CA GLU A 231 -13.26 -15.49 -9.31
C GLU A 231 -14.07 -14.24 -8.97
N ARG A 232 -14.57 -14.16 -7.72
CA ARG A 232 -15.42 -13.06 -7.28
C ARG A 232 -14.65 -11.76 -7.03
N ASP A 233 -13.53 -11.79 -6.33
CA ASP A 233 -12.87 -10.56 -5.85
C ASP A 233 -11.50 -10.34 -6.49
N GLY A 234 -10.86 -11.39 -7.01
CA GLY A 234 -9.51 -11.36 -7.57
C GLY A 234 -9.30 -10.27 -8.62
N PRO A 235 -10.15 -10.12 -9.65
CA PRO A 235 -9.95 -9.10 -10.69
C PRO A 235 -9.89 -7.67 -10.13
N SER A 236 -10.78 -7.34 -9.19
CA SER A 236 -10.84 -6.01 -8.59
C SER A 236 -9.69 -5.78 -7.61
N LEU A 237 -9.38 -6.76 -6.77
CA LEU A 237 -8.26 -6.69 -5.83
C LEU A 237 -6.92 -6.55 -6.54
N MET A 238 -6.70 -7.29 -7.63
CA MET A 238 -5.49 -7.19 -8.42
C MET A 238 -5.35 -5.82 -9.07
N ALA A 239 -6.43 -5.29 -9.68
CA ALA A 239 -6.38 -3.97 -10.31
C ALA A 239 -6.02 -2.86 -9.31
N ILE A 240 -6.66 -2.87 -8.13
CA ILE A 240 -6.37 -1.92 -7.05
C ILE A 240 -4.93 -2.11 -6.56
N GLY A 241 -4.54 -3.35 -6.23
CA GLY A 241 -3.22 -3.68 -5.69
C GLY A 241 -2.08 -3.31 -6.63
N PHE A 242 -2.20 -3.61 -7.93
CA PHE A 242 -1.20 -3.21 -8.92
C PHE A 242 -1.10 -1.70 -9.09
N GLY A 243 -2.23 -0.98 -9.05
CA GLY A 243 -2.22 0.49 -9.06
C GLY A 243 -1.47 1.06 -7.86
N MET A 244 -1.75 0.54 -6.66
CA MET A 244 -1.06 0.97 -5.43
C MET A 244 0.43 0.61 -5.45
N ILE A 245 0.79 -0.60 -5.88
CA ILE A 245 2.20 -1.03 -5.98
C ILE A 245 2.96 -0.15 -6.96
N LEU A 246 2.38 0.15 -8.13
CA LEU A 246 3.02 1.02 -9.11
C LEU A 246 3.18 2.44 -8.56
N GLY A 247 2.13 2.98 -7.93
CA GLY A 247 2.14 4.31 -7.33
C GLY A 247 3.16 4.45 -6.20
N LEU A 248 3.37 3.43 -5.36
CA LEU A 248 4.46 3.39 -4.37
C LEU A 248 5.82 3.16 -5.04
N GLY A 249 5.88 2.38 -6.11
CA GLY A 249 7.09 2.10 -6.86
C GLY A 249 7.76 3.36 -7.44
N THR A 250 6.97 4.36 -7.82
CA THR A 250 7.52 5.62 -8.35
C THR A 250 8.25 6.46 -7.30
N TRP A 251 7.97 6.30 -6.01
CA TRP A 251 8.61 7.07 -4.93
C TRP A 251 10.12 6.79 -4.86
N LEU A 252 10.48 5.58 -5.26
CA LEU A 252 11.83 5.03 -5.23
C LEU A 252 12.61 5.38 -6.49
N LEU A 253 11.92 5.37 -7.62
CA LEU A 253 12.45 5.81 -8.91
C LEU A 253 12.76 7.31 -8.90
N SER A 254 12.16 8.05 -7.96
CA SER A 254 12.42 9.46 -7.75
C SER A 254 12.34 10.30 -9.02
N PRO A 255 11.20 10.28 -9.74
CA PRO A 255 11.09 10.98 -11.02
C PRO A 255 11.26 12.49 -10.88
N TRP A 256 10.96 13.03 -9.69
CA TRP A 256 11.11 14.44 -9.33
C TRP A 256 12.46 14.74 -8.63
N GLY A 257 13.39 13.79 -8.60
CA GLY A 257 14.78 13.99 -8.12
C GLY A 257 15.01 13.76 -6.62
N VAL A 258 13.96 13.76 -5.80
CA VAL A 258 14.04 13.48 -4.36
C VAL A 258 13.46 12.10 -4.03
N LYS A 259 14.16 11.24 -3.30
CA LYS A 259 13.58 9.96 -2.84
C LYS A 259 12.77 10.21 -1.57
N GLY A 260 11.76 9.40 -1.34
CA GLY A 260 10.98 9.46 -0.10
C GLY A 260 10.59 8.05 0.35
N SER A 261 10.70 7.79 1.65
CA SER A 261 10.33 6.53 2.26
C SER A 261 8.84 6.49 2.64
N LEU A 262 8.30 5.30 2.86
CA LEU A 262 6.97 5.17 3.47
C LEU A 262 6.99 5.63 4.95
N ALA A 263 8.14 5.53 5.62
CA ALA A 263 8.32 5.96 7.00
C ALA A 263 8.22 7.49 7.15
N ASP A 264 8.64 8.27 6.15
CA ASP A 264 8.48 9.72 6.12
C ASP A 264 7.00 10.13 6.14
N ALA A 265 6.14 9.27 5.58
CA ALA A 265 4.70 9.43 5.65
C ALA A 265 4.08 8.90 6.98
N ALA A 266 4.86 8.34 7.89
CA ALA A 266 4.41 7.70 9.11
C ALA A 266 5.14 8.22 10.36
N LEU A 267 5.13 9.53 10.58
CA LEU A 267 5.68 10.15 11.79
C LEU A 267 4.70 10.13 12.97
N PRO A 268 4.97 9.37 14.05
CA PRO A 268 4.11 9.33 15.22
C PRO A 268 4.40 10.53 16.15
N PRO A 269 3.42 11.38 16.50
CA PRO A 269 3.61 12.36 17.57
C PRO A 269 3.89 11.68 18.93
N PRO A 270 4.68 12.31 19.81
CA PRO A 270 5.07 11.78 21.12
C PRO A 270 3.96 11.94 22.17
N TYR A 271 2.73 11.51 21.86
CA TYR A 271 1.58 11.69 22.75
C TYR A 271 1.39 10.53 23.73
N PRO A 272 1.04 10.82 24.99
CA PRO A 272 0.77 9.79 25.99
C PRO A 272 -0.56 9.06 25.72
N LYS A 273 -0.74 7.89 26.36
CA LYS A 273 -1.96 7.07 26.24
C LYS A 273 -3.21 7.85 26.65
N GLU A 274 -3.11 8.68 27.67
CA GLU A 274 -4.20 9.50 28.21
C GLU A 274 -4.71 10.49 27.16
N ALA A 275 -3.80 11.13 26.42
CA ALA A 275 -4.16 12.05 25.34
C ALA A 275 -4.88 11.31 24.20
N PHE A 276 -4.45 10.10 23.86
CA PHE A 276 -5.13 9.23 22.90
C PHE A 276 -6.55 8.89 23.35
N MET A 277 -6.73 8.46 24.61
CA MET A 277 -8.06 8.09 25.13
C MET A 277 -9.01 9.28 25.15
N LYS A 278 -8.54 10.47 25.56
CA LYS A 278 -9.34 11.71 25.53
C LYS A 278 -9.79 12.04 24.10
N ARG A 279 -8.89 11.89 23.13
CA ARG A 279 -9.18 12.12 21.70
C ARG A 279 -10.20 11.11 21.16
N LEU A 280 -10.00 9.82 21.45
CA LEU A 280 -10.88 8.76 21.02
C LEU A 280 -12.30 8.95 21.57
N THR A 281 -12.44 9.30 22.84
CA THR A 281 -13.75 9.60 23.45
C THR A 281 -14.44 10.78 22.75
N SER A 282 -13.72 11.89 22.54
CA SER A 282 -14.25 13.06 21.82
C SER A 282 -14.76 12.69 20.42
N TRP A 283 -14.03 11.83 19.73
CA TRP A 283 -14.38 11.35 18.40
C TRP A 283 -15.60 10.43 18.38
N VAL A 284 -15.67 9.46 19.29
CA VAL A 284 -16.81 8.55 19.41
C VAL A 284 -18.08 9.31 19.78
N LEU A 285 -17.99 10.31 20.67
CA LEU A 285 -19.15 11.14 21.01
C LEU A 285 -19.56 12.05 19.85
N SER A 286 -18.61 12.59 19.09
CA SER A 286 -18.89 13.48 17.96
C SER A 286 -19.67 12.83 16.82
N ILE A 287 -19.66 11.50 16.70
CA ILE A 287 -20.46 10.79 15.68
C ILE A 287 -21.88 10.48 16.17
N GLU A 288 -22.28 11.01 17.33
CA GLU A 288 -23.62 10.87 17.92
C GLU A 288 -24.10 9.41 17.91
N PRO A 289 -23.41 8.50 18.65
CA PRO A 289 -23.57 7.06 18.53
C PRO A 289 -25.00 6.59 18.83
N GLN A 290 -25.75 7.33 19.64
CA GLN A 290 -27.16 7.09 19.92
C GLN A 290 -28.06 7.20 18.68
N ILE A 291 -27.64 7.93 17.64
CA ILE A 291 -28.32 8.02 16.34
C ILE A 291 -27.66 7.08 15.34
N THR A 292 -26.33 7.14 15.22
CA THR A 292 -25.61 6.47 14.12
C THR A 292 -25.49 4.96 14.32
N VAL A 293 -25.20 4.49 15.54
CA VAL A 293 -25.01 3.05 15.81
C VAL A 293 -26.28 2.23 15.54
N PRO A 294 -27.49 2.63 16.01
CA PRO A 294 -28.71 1.88 15.69
C PRO A 294 -28.96 1.73 14.18
N LEU A 295 -28.72 2.78 13.39
CA LEU A 295 -28.89 2.73 11.94
C LEU A 295 -27.82 1.85 11.27
N ILE A 296 -26.57 1.90 11.73
CA ILE A 296 -25.50 1.02 11.25
C ILE A 296 -25.82 -0.45 11.56
N LEU A 297 -26.27 -0.74 12.78
CA LEU A 297 -26.70 -2.09 13.17
C LEU A 297 -27.91 -2.55 12.36
N LEU A 298 -28.85 -1.65 12.06
CA LEU A 298 -29.97 -1.93 11.16
C LEU A 298 -29.49 -2.27 9.75
N ALA A 299 -28.49 -1.58 9.21
CA ALA A 299 -27.90 -1.87 7.91
C ALA A 299 -27.26 -3.27 7.86
N ILE A 300 -26.43 -3.59 8.87
CA ILE A 300 -25.77 -4.90 8.98
C ILE A 300 -26.83 -6.00 9.18
N GLY A 301 -27.77 -5.78 10.10
CA GLY A 301 -28.86 -6.69 10.40
C GLY A 301 -29.74 -6.97 9.19
N TRP A 302 -30.09 -5.92 8.43
CA TRP A 302 -30.83 -6.03 7.17
C TRP A 302 -30.08 -6.83 6.11
N THR A 303 -28.80 -6.52 5.92
CA THR A 303 -27.93 -7.24 4.96
C THR A 303 -27.90 -8.73 5.28
N ILE A 304 -27.75 -9.10 6.55
CA ILE A 304 -27.78 -10.49 7.02
C ILE A 304 -29.18 -11.10 6.86
N TYR A 305 -30.22 -10.39 7.30
CA TYR A 305 -31.61 -10.86 7.26
C TYR A 305 -32.04 -11.16 5.84
N ARG A 306 -31.79 -10.25 4.91
CA ARG A 306 -32.15 -10.38 3.50
C ARG A 306 -31.42 -11.54 2.84
N ALA A 307 -30.10 -11.65 3.04
CA ALA A 307 -29.33 -12.80 2.56
C ALA A 307 -29.88 -14.14 3.10
N ARG A 308 -30.34 -14.16 4.36
CA ARG A 308 -30.95 -15.36 4.96
C ARG A 308 -32.32 -15.68 4.37
N ARG A 309 -33.19 -14.67 4.27
CA ARG A 309 -34.58 -14.76 3.78
C ARG A 309 -34.63 -15.15 2.31
N ASP A 310 -33.86 -14.45 1.47
CA ASP A 310 -33.86 -14.61 0.01
C ASP A 310 -33.05 -15.86 -0.42
N ARG A 311 -32.39 -16.52 0.53
CA ARG A 311 -31.47 -17.64 0.28
C ARG A 311 -30.36 -17.34 -0.74
N ALA A 312 -30.01 -16.07 -0.92
CA ALA A 312 -28.97 -15.59 -1.81
C ALA A 312 -27.72 -15.10 -1.03
N PRO A 313 -26.55 -14.95 -1.69
CA PRO A 313 -25.42 -14.22 -1.12
C PRO A 313 -25.82 -12.81 -0.68
N ALA A 314 -25.19 -12.29 0.37
CA ALA A 314 -25.41 -10.90 0.77
C ALA A 314 -24.96 -9.94 -0.33
N ASP A 315 -25.62 -8.77 -0.39
CA ASP A 315 -25.28 -7.73 -1.36
C ASP A 315 -23.84 -7.25 -1.14
N THR A 316 -23.13 -6.98 -2.23
CA THR A 316 -21.70 -6.64 -2.16
C THR A 316 -21.51 -5.31 -1.44
N ALA A 317 -22.41 -4.35 -1.67
CA ALA A 317 -22.34 -3.04 -1.04
C ALA A 317 -22.44 -3.13 0.49
N GLY A 318 -23.46 -3.78 1.04
CA GLY A 318 -23.59 -3.98 2.49
C GLY A 318 -22.44 -4.80 3.09
N THR A 319 -21.98 -5.83 2.38
CA THR A 319 -20.87 -6.68 2.83
C THR A 319 -19.55 -5.91 2.90
N LEU A 320 -19.17 -5.22 1.82
CA LEU A 320 -17.93 -4.44 1.79
C LEU A 320 -17.99 -3.24 2.74
N SER A 321 -19.14 -2.58 2.90
CA SER A 321 -19.31 -1.49 3.87
C SER A 321 -19.06 -1.97 5.30
N ALA A 322 -19.54 -3.16 5.66
CA ALA A 322 -19.27 -3.79 6.95
C ALA A 322 -17.81 -4.23 7.09
N MET A 323 -17.20 -4.79 6.04
CA MET A 323 -15.79 -5.18 6.07
C MET A 323 -14.85 -3.99 6.15
N TRP A 324 -15.23 -2.85 5.60
CA TRP A 324 -14.45 -1.65 5.73
C TRP A 324 -14.50 -1.03 7.12
N LEU A 325 -15.19 -1.65 8.10
CA LEU A 325 -15.01 -1.34 9.52
C LEU A 325 -13.75 -1.99 10.11
N LEU A 326 -13.09 -2.93 9.42
CA LEU A 326 -11.88 -3.61 9.89
C LEU A 326 -10.74 -2.66 10.33
N PRO A 327 -10.48 -1.52 9.68
CA PRO A 327 -9.51 -0.54 10.17
C PRO A 327 -9.73 -0.15 11.63
N LEU A 328 -10.99 -0.08 12.09
CA LEU A 328 -11.33 0.30 13.46
C LEU A 328 -10.78 -0.67 14.51
N VAL A 329 -10.49 -1.92 14.14
CA VAL A 329 -9.84 -2.90 15.04
C VAL A 329 -8.45 -2.42 15.44
N GLY A 330 -7.75 -1.71 14.55
CA GLY A 330 -6.43 -1.14 14.84
C GLY A 330 -6.43 -0.17 16.02
N MET A 331 -7.58 0.43 16.35
CA MET A 331 -7.70 1.26 17.56
C MET A 331 -7.50 0.49 18.85
N LEU A 332 -7.67 -0.83 18.86
CA LEU A 332 -7.52 -1.67 20.04
C LEU A 332 -6.05 -2.00 20.38
N GLY A 333 -5.09 -1.52 19.58
CA GLY A 333 -3.66 -1.73 19.81
C GLY A 333 -3.18 -1.32 21.22
N PHE A 334 -3.84 -0.34 21.86
CA PHE A 334 -3.52 0.07 23.23
C PHE A 334 -3.70 -1.06 24.27
N LEU A 335 -4.56 -2.05 23.99
CA LEU A 335 -4.74 -3.23 24.85
C LEU A 335 -3.50 -4.12 24.86
N LEU A 336 -2.65 -4.01 23.84
CA LEU A 336 -1.42 -4.78 23.66
C LEU A 336 -0.17 -4.00 24.09
N GLY A 337 -0.33 -2.88 24.81
CA GLY A 337 0.79 -2.03 25.25
C GLY A 337 1.43 -1.20 24.13
N ALA A 338 0.81 -1.14 22.95
CA ALA A 338 1.33 -0.34 21.85
C ALA A 338 1.22 1.15 22.15
N ALA A 339 2.37 1.82 22.28
CA ALA A 339 2.48 3.27 22.42
C ALA A 339 2.63 3.90 21.03
N TYR A 340 1.56 3.86 20.22
CA TYR A 340 1.58 4.54 18.93
C TYR A 340 0.33 5.41 18.68
N PRO A 341 0.48 6.56 18.01
CA PRO A 341 -0.55 7.59 17.89
C PRO A 341 -1.49 7.28 16.74
N TYR A 342 -2.46 6.38 16.92
CA TYR A 342 -3.24 5.91 15.78
C TYR A 342 -4.75 6.08 15.96
N TYR A 343 -5.13 7.34 16.16
CA TYR A 343 -6.44 7.86 15.78
C TYR A 343 -6.68 7.73 14.24
N ARG A 344 -5.63 7.47 13.43
CA ARG A 344 -5.74 7.30 11.97
C ARG A 344 -6.72 6.20 11.51
N PHE A 345 -7.08 5.26 12.38
CA PHE A 345 -8.03 4.21 12.02
C PHE A 345 -9.47 4.72 11.85
N MET A 346 -9.89 5.74 12.61
CA MET A 346 -11.26 6.29 12.48
C MET A 346 -11.43 7.08 11.18
N ASN A 347 -10.38 7.75 10.71
CA ASN A 347 -10.41 8.53 9.48
C ASN A 347 -9.82 7.77 8.28
N ALA A 348 -9.67 6.44 8.37
CA ALA A 348 -9.24 5.54 7.29
C ALA A 348 -10.39 4.68 6.73
N THR A 349 -11.64 4.99 7.06
CA THR A 349 -12.81 4.25 6.60
C THR A 349 -14.00 5.16 6.31
N THR A 350 -14.70 4.91 5.20
CA THR A 350 -16.05 5.46 4.98
C THR A 350 -17.15 4.39 5.15
N GLY A 351 -16.80 3.22 5.72
CA GLY A 351 -17.75 2.15 6.00
C GLY A 351 -18.89 2.60 6.91
N LEU A 352 -18.62 3.46 7.90
CA LEU A 352 -19.65 4.06 8.76
C LEU A 352 -20.63 4.92 7.96
N MET A 353 -20.14 5.70 6.99
CA MET A 353 -20.97 6.56 6.13
C MET A 353 -21.89 5.74 5.23
N ALA A 354 -21.33 4.72 4.58
CA ALA A 354 -22.09 3.83 3.70
C ALA A 354 -23.15 3.02 4.48
N LEU A 355 -22.80 2.47 5.64
CA LEU A 355 -23.75 1.73 6.49
C LEU A 355 -24.83 2.64 7.06
N LEU A 356 -24.50 3.87 7.46
CA LEU A 356 -25.48 4.86 7.92
C LEU A 356 -26.49 5.17 6.80
N GLY A 357 -26.02 5.35 5.57
CA GLY A 357 -26.87 5.53 4.38
C GLY A 357 -27.79 4.34 4.13
N ILE A 358 -27.26 3.11 4.14
CA ILE A 358 -28.04 1.88 3.97
C ILE A 358 -29.06 1.72 5.10
N GLY A 359 -28.68 1.95 6.35
CA GLY A 359 -29.55 1.83 7.52
C GLY A 359 -30.70 2.83 7.49
N THR A 360 -30.41 4.09 7.16
CA THR A 360 -31.41 5.14 6.96
C THR A 360 -32.38 4.75 5.86
N TRP A 361 -31.86 4.26 4.72
CA TRP A 361 -32.69 3.79 3.61
C TRP A 361 -33.63 2.65 4.03
N VAL A 362 -33.15 1.66 4.79
CA VAL A 362 -33.97 0.55 5.30
C VAL A 362 -35.11 1.09 6.17
N ALA A 363 -34.79 1.97 7.12
CA ALA A 363 -35.77 2.56 8.02
C ALA A 363 -36.83 3.37 7.26
N VAL A 364 -36.40 4.25 6.35
CA VAL A 364 -37.30 5.07 5.52
C VAL A 364 -38.18 4.19 4.62
N ARG A 365 -37.62 3.19 3.95
CA ARG A 365 -38.41 2.27 3.10
C ARG A 365 -39.43 1.47 3.90
N TRP A 366 -39.08 1.04 5.11
CA TRP A 366 -40.00 0.34 6.00
C TRP A 366 -41.18 1.22 6.45
N LEU A 367 -40.92 2.51 6.72
CA LEU A 367 -41.96 3.48 7.05
C LEU A 367 -42.84 3.80 5.83
N LEU A 368 -42.25 4.08 4.68
CA LEU A 368 -42.99 4.42 3.45
C LEU A 368 -43.86 3.27 2.92
N GLY A 369 -43.64 2.04 3.39
CA GLY A 369 -44.51 0.90 3.10
C GLY A 369 -45.81 0.83 3.92
N ARG A 370 -46.07 1.78 4.84
CA ARG A 370 -47.30 1.81 5.64
C ARG A 370 -48.46 2.48 4.90
N GLU A 371 -49.65 1.88 4.99
CA GLU A 371 -50.88 2.36 4.36
C GLU A 371 -51.91 2.86 5.40
N GLY A 372 -52.98 3.53 4.94
CA GLY A 372 -54.06 4.04 5.81
C GLY A 372 -53.62 5.12 6.80
N PRO A 373 -54.23 5.23 8.00
CA PRO A 373 -53.89 6.26 8.99
C PRO A 373 -52.42 6.18 9.49
N MET A 374 -51.80 4.99 9.41
CA MET A 374 -50.38 4.79 9.74
C MET A 374 -49.43 5.49 8.75
N ARG A 375 -49.91 5.93 7.58
CA ARG A 375 -49.11 6.67 6.60
C ARG A 375 -48.67 8.04 7.12
N VAL A 376 -49.52 8.72 7.90
CA VAL A 376 -49.17 10.02 8.51
C VAL A 376 -48.06 9.81 9.55
N VAL A 377 -48.22 8.82 10.43
CA VAL A 377 -47.20 8.44 11.42
C VAL A 377 -45.88 8.05 10.73
N ALA A 378 -45.96 7.34 9.61
CA ALA A 378 -44.79 6.98 8.82
C ALA A 378 -44.06 8.22 8.26
N TRP A 379 -44.76 9.21 7.72
CA TRP A 379 -44.14 10.45 7.26
C TRP A 379 -43.49 11.25 8.39
N VAL A 380 -44.13 11.31 9.57
CA VAL A 380 -43.52 11.90 10.77
C VAL A 380 -42.24 11.15 11.15
N GLY A 381 -42.26 9.81 11.10
CA GLY A 381 -41.06 9.00 11.33
C GLY A 381 -39.95 9.24 10.32
N VAL A 382 -40.28 9.41 9.03
CA VAL A 382 -39.30 9.75 7.98
C VAL A 382 -38.71 11.13 8.23
N ALA A 383 -39.54 12.13 8.57
CA ALA A 383 -39.07 13.47 8.92
C ALA A 383 -38.15 13.44 10.15
N ALA A 384 -38.49 12.65 11.18
CA ALA A 384 -37.65 12.48 12.37
C ALA A 384 -36.29 11.82 12.04
N LEU A 385 -36.26 10.82 11.16
CA LEU A 385 -35.01 10.17 10.71
C LEU A 385 -34.13 11.12 9.89
N LEU A 386 -34.71 11.90 8.99
CA LEU A 386 -33.94 12.89 8.23
C LEU A 386 -33.49 14.05 9.13
N GLY A 387 -34.35 14.44 10.08
CA GLY A 387 -34.05 15.44 11.11
C GLY A 387 -32.92 15.01 12.04
N SER A 388 -32.80 13.71 12.36
CA SER A 388 -31.67 13.23 13.17
C SER A 388 -30.34 13.28 12.42
N LEU A 389 -30.31 13.03 11.11
CA LEU A 389 -29.11 13.25 10.29
C LEU A 389 -28.75 14.74 10.19
N ALA A 390 -29.75 15.61 10.05
CA ALA A 390 -29.55 17.05 10.11
C ALA A 390 -29.03 17.50 11.48
N PHE A 391 -29.48 16.87 12.57
CA PHE A 391 -28.96 17.12 13.92
C PHE A 391 -27.49 16.73 14.03
N VAL A 392 -27.09 15.55 13.52
CA VAL A 392 -25.67 15.13 13.48
C VAL A 392 -24.83 16.15 12.69
N TRP A 393 -25.35 16.63 11.56
CA TRP A 393 -24.71 17.68 10.77
C TRP A 393 -24.52 18.98 11.58
N VAL A 394 -25.57 19.48 12.23
CA VAL A 394 -25.52 20.74 13.01
C VAL A 394 -24.55 20.62 14.17
N ARG A 395 -24.62 19.52 14.93
CA ARG A 395 -23.69 19.23 16.04
C ARG A 395 -22.25 19.11 15.57
N GLY A 396 -22.03 18.48 14.42
CA GLY A 396 -20.72 18.40 13.78
C GLY A 396 -20.20 19.77 13.37
N ARG A 397 -21.06 20.59 12.73
CA ARG A 397 -20.76 21.97 12.34
C ARG A 397 -20.36 22.83 13.54
N GLU A 398 -21.09 22.73 14.66
CA GLU A 398 -20.76 23.39 15.93
C GLU A 398 -19.45 22.88 16.51
N ALA A 399 -19.27 21.56 16.64
CA ALA A 399 -18.07 20.97 17.23
C ALA A 399 -16.78 21.19 16.42
N SER A 400 -16.91 21.43 15.12
CA SER A 400 -15.80 21.74 14.22
C SER A 400 -15.56 23.23 14.03
N ASN A 401 -16.41 24.09 14.61
CA ASN A 401 -16.39 25.53 14.41
C ASN A 401 -16.37 25.94 12.92
N TRP A 402 -17.07 25.17 12.05
CA TRP A 402 -17.00 25.29 10.58
C TRP A 402 -17.26 26.70 10.02
N ALA A 403 -17.98 27.53 10.77
CA ALA A 403 -18.44 28.86 10.38
C ALA A 403 -18.13 29.91 11.44
N ASP A 404 -17.13 29.66 12.28
CA ASP A 404 -16.71 30.55 13.36
C ASP A 404 -15.57 31.47 12.85
N PRO A 405 -15.77 32.81 12.82
CA PRO A 405 -14.72 33.75 12.47
C PRO A 405 -13.47 33.64 13.36
N ASP A 406 -13.66 33.22 14.61
CA ASP A 406 -12.60 33.08 15.61
C ASP A 406 -11.93 31.69 15.55
N SER A 407 -12.41 30.79 14.67
CA SER A 407 -11.89 29.43 14.53
C SER A 407 -11.50 29.12 13.10
N GLN A 408 -10.54 29.89 12.61
CA GLN A 408 -9.94 29.74 11.30
C GLN A 408 -8.57 29.05 11.40
N TRP A 409 -8.15 28.33 10.35
CA TRP A 409 -6.79 27.78 10.34
C TRP A 409 -5.73 28.89 10.23
N ILE A 410 -6.11 30.01 9.63
CA ILE A 410 -5.38 31.26 9.58
C ILE A 410 -6.41 32.40 9.63
N ASP A 411 -6.44 33.10 10.75
CA ASP A 411 -7.39 34.19 10.99
C ASP A 411 -7.01 35.45 10.20
N GLN A 412 -7.90 36.44 10.20
CA GLN A 412 -7.66 37.68 9.48
C GLN A 412 -6.45 38.46 10.03
N PRO A 413 -6.28 38.64 11.37
CA PRO A 413 -5.11 39.33 11.92
C PRO A 413 -3.77 38.68 11.52
N THR A 414 -3.72 37.36 11.45
CA THR A 414 -2.49 36.67 11.02
C THR A 414 -2.23 36.86 9.54
N ARG A 415 -3.27 36.94 8.69
CA ARG A 415 -3.07 37.24 7.26
C ARG A 415 -2.60 38.66 7.03
N THR A 416 -3.12 39.66 7.76
CA THR A 416 -2.64 41.04 7.67
C THR A 416 -1.19 41.14 8.17
N ALA A 417 -0.88 40.48 9.29
CA ALA A 417 0.48 40.35 9.81
C ALA A 417 1.45 39.70 8.81
N LEU A 418 1.05 38.59 8.18
CA LEU A 418 1.88 37.89 7.21
C LEU A 418 1.99 38.65 5.88
N ALA A 419 1.00 39.46 5.49
CA ALA A 419 1.13 40.37 4.35
C ALA A 419 2.22 41.43 4.60
N ALA A 420 2.28 41.99 5.81
CA ALA A 420 3.36 42.91 6.20
C ALA A 420 4.73 42.21 6.19
N ALA A 421 4.81 41.01 6.77
CA ALA A 421 6.05 40.23 6.77
C ALA A 421 6.50 39.89 5.36
N ARG A 422 5.56 39.51 4.48
CA ARG A 422 5.83 39.21 3.06
C ARG A 422 6.43 40.40 2.32
N GLU A 423 5.89 41.60 2.51
CA GLU A 423 6.42 42.82 1.85
C GLU A 423 7.88 43.10 2.25
N ILE A 424 8.23 42.89 3.53
CA ILE A 424 9.62 43.00 3.96
C ILE A 424 10.49 41.93 3.29
N VAL A 425 10.04 40.68 3.28
CA VAL A 425 10.79 39.54 2.74
C VAL A 425 11.02 39.66 1.23
N GLU A 426 10.08 40.25 0.49
CA GLU A 426 10.22 40.51 -0.95
C GLU A 426 11.23 41.63 -1.25
N ARG A 427 11.37 42.62 -0.35
CA ARG A 427 12.35 43.71 -0.46
C ARG A 427 13.74 43.34 0.04
N GLU A 428 13.84 42.29 0.85
CA GLU A 428 15.08 41.76 1.42
C GLU A 428 15.29 40.30 0.97
N PRO A 429 15.58 40.06 -0.32
CA PRO A 429 15.56 38.73 -0.93
C PRO A 429 16.67 37.80 -0.39
N ASP A 430 17.77 38.36 0.12
CA ASP A 430 18.95 37.59 0.55
C ASP A 430 18.96 37.30 2.06
N ALA A 431 18.11 37.97 2.85
CA ALA A 431 18.13 37.84 4.30
C ALA A 431 17.40 36.56 4.77
N PRO A 432 18.01 35.68 5.57
CA PRO A 432 17.27 34.56 6.16
C PRO A 432 16.11 35.07 7.04
N VAL A 433 15.00 34.32 7.06
CA VAL A 433 13.77 34.74 7.73
C VAL A 433 13.52 33.86 8.95
N ILE A 434 13.32 34.47 10.11
CA ILE A 434 13.04 33.76 11.36
C ILE A 434 11.70 34.23 11.92
N PHE A 435 10.80 33.29 12.22
CA PHE A 435 9.62 33.58 13.03
C PHE A 435 9.85 33.13 14.47
N VAL A 436 9.73 34.05 15.43
CA VAL A 436 9.71 33.70 16.86
C VAL A 436 8.29 33.29 17.22
N LEU A 437 8.15 32.06 17.66
CA LEU A 437 6.89 31.45 18.05
C LEU A 437 7.02 30.77 19.40
N ASP A 438 5.98 30.82 20.22
CA ASP A 438 5.99 30.26 21.57
C ASP A 438 4.62 29.64 21.88
N TYR A 439 4.57 28.75 22.85
CA TYR A 439 3.33 28.17 23.30
C TYR A 439 3.38 27.85 24.80
N LEU A 440 2.26 27.41 25.34
CA LEU A 440 2.16 26.93 26.71
C LEU A 440 3.13 25.77 26.98
N ASP A 441 3.65 25.71 28.22
CA ASP A 441 4.59 24.71 28.72
C ASP A 441 3.91 23.34 28.96
N ILE A 442 3.43 22.72 27.87
CA ILE A 442 2.69 21.46 27.88
C ILE A 442 3.02 20.63 26.63
N TYR A 443 2.74 19.33 26.68
CA TYR A 443 2.97 18.38 25.58
C TYR A 443 2.38 18.79 24.21
N GLN A 444 1.38 19.68 24.17
CA GLN A 444 0.80 20.20 22.93
C GLN A 444 1.74 21.12 22.14
N ALA A 445 2.87 21.54 22.74
CA ALA A 445 3.95 22.27 22.08
C ALA A 445 4.42 21.63 20.77
N TYR A 446 4.47 20.29 20.68
CA TYR A 446 4.77 19.59 19.43
C TYR A 446 3.77 19.91 18.31
N GLY A 447 2.47 19.93 18.63
CA GLY A 447 1.41 20.19 17.66
C GLY A 447 1.39 21.65 17.22
N TRP A 448 1.50 22.58 18.17
CA TRP A 448 1.42 24.01 17.88
C TRP A 448 2.66 24.59 17.21
N SER A 449 3.87 24.15 17.60
CA SER A 449 5.09 24.50 16.86
C SER A 449 5.01 24.05 15.39
N LYS A 450 4.43 22.88 15.13
CA LYS A 450 4.14 22.41 13.77
C LYS A 450 3.14 23.33 13.05
N THR A 451 1.98 23.57 13.66
CA THR A 451 0.91 24.37 13.06
C THR A 451 1.40 25.77 12.71
N PHE A 452 1.98 26.50 13.67
CA PHE A 452 2.42 27.88 13.46
C PHE A 452 3.56 28.00 12.44
N THR A 453 4.50 27.05 12.40
CA THR A 453 5.54 27.02 11.36
C THR A 453 4.97 26.77 9.97
N ASN A 454 3.95 25.92 9.84
CA ASN A 454 3.27 25.74 8.54
C ASN A 454 2.52 27.01 8.12
N VAL A 455 1.87 27.70 9.07
CA VAL A 455 1.14 28.95 8.80
C VAL A 455 2.09 30.07 8.40
N SER A 456 3.21 30.26 9.11
CA SER A 456 4.22 31.26 8.76
C SER A 456 4.76 31.06 7.35
N ARG A 457 5.11 29.82 6.97
CA ARG A 457 5.54 29.48 5.61
C ARG A 457 4.47 29.72 4.55
N ALA A 458 3.19 29.50 4.87
CA ALA A 458 2.10 29.79 3.94
C ALA A 458 1.91 31.29 3.68
N GLY A 459 2.41 32.16 4.57
CA GLY A 459 2.43 33.61 4.40
C GLY A 459 3.59 34.13 3.54
N LEU A 460 4.65 33.35 3.36
CA LEU A 460 5.86 33.78 2.66
C LEU A 460 5.77 33.62 1.14
N PRO A 461 6.58 34.39 0.39
CA PRO A 461 6.92 34.07 -1.00
C PRO A 461 7.48 32.64 -1.11
N GLY A 462 7.14 31.92 -2.18
CA GLY A 462 7.46 30.50 -2.30
C GLY A 462 8.97 30.22 -2.32
N ASP A 463 9.76 31.12 -2.88
CA ASP A 463 11.23 31.11 -2.94
C ASP A 463 11.88 31.47 -1.60
N ALA A 464 11.18 32.19 -0.72
CA ALA A 464 11.66 32.53 0.62
C ALA A 464 11.52 31.36 1.62
N VAL A 465 10.68 30.35 1.32
CA VAL A 465 10.43 29.22 2.22
C VAL A 465 11.71 28.47 2.59
N LYS A 466 12.64 28.28 1.65
CA LYS A 466 13.92 27.57 1.89
C LYS A 466 14.85 28.30 2.86
N ARG A 467 14.82 29.64 2.83
CA ARG A 467 15.61 30.50 3.73
C ARG A 467 14.84 30.88 5.00
N SER A 468 13.73 30.18 5.30
CA SER A 468 12.86 30.48 6.44
C SER A 468 12.87 29.37 7.49
N MET A 469 13.00 29.76 8.75
CA MET A 469 12.91 28.86 9.90
C MET A 469 12.12 29.50 11.05
N SER A 470 11.73 28.70 12.02
CA SER A 470 11.10 29.18 13.24
C SER A 470 12.02 28.96 14.44
N TYR A 471 12.01 29.91 15.36
CA TYR A 471 12.56 29.73 16.71
C TYR A 471 11.39 29.48 17.66
N PHE A 472 11.43 28.36 18.39
CA PHE A 472 10.37 28.00 19.35
C PHE A 472 10.79 28.32 20.78
N GLY A 473 10.36 29.48 21.30
CA GLY A 473 10.75 29.99 22.61
C GLY A 473 10.51 31.49 22.82
N SER A 474 11.07 32.02 23.92
CA SER A 474 10.99 33.45 24.27
C SER A 474 11.88 34.32 23.36
N VAL A 475 11.45 35.56 23.11
CA VAL A 475 12.27 36.56 22.37
C VAL A 475 13.61 36.81 23.07
N ASP A 476 13.62 36.86 24.41
CA ASP A 476 14.84 37.13 25.17
C ASP A 476 15.89 36.01 25.06
N ASP A 477 15.46 34.75 25.06
CA ASP A 477 16.37 33.62 24.85
C ASP A 477 16.88 33.56 23.40
N PHE A 478 16.03 33.92 22.43
CA PHE A 478 16.45 34.06 21.03
C PHE A 478 17.57 35.10 20.88
N LEU A 479 17.39 36.30 21.45
CA LEU A 479 18.40 37.37 21.44
C LEU A 479 19.67 36.97 22.21
N ALA A 480 19.54 36.18 23.27
CA ALA A 480 20.66 35.61 24.00
C ALA A 480 21.34 34.42 23.29
N GLY A 481 20.83 33.98 22.14
CA GLY A 481 21.41 32.90 21.35
C GLY A 481 21.36 31.53 22.03
N ARG A 482 20.30 31.23 22.77
CA ARG A 482 20.12 29.96 23.49
C ARG A 482 18.70 29.41 23.33
N PRO A 483 18.45 28.10 23.47
CA PRO A 483 17.09 27.57 23.48
C PRO A 483 16.36 27.94 24.77
N THR A 484 15.06 28.23 24.67
CA THR A 484 14.19 28.39 25.85
C THR A 484 13.99 27.05 26.56
N VAL A 485 14.19 27.03 27.87
CA VAL A 485 14.01 25.83 28.72
C VAL A 485 12.92 26.10 29.74
N ARG A 486 11.94 25.19 29.80
CA ARG A 486 10.79 25.21 30.71
C ARG A 486 10.61 23.84 31.40
N THR A 487 9.45 23.57 31.97
CA THR A 487 9.22 22.36 32.77
C THR A 487 8.82 21.13 31.95
N ASP A 488 8.15 21.29 30.80
CA ASP A 488 7.71 20.16 29.97
C ASP A 488 8.81 19.64 29.04
N ASP A 489 9.05 18.32 29.06
CA ASP A 489 10.08 17.68 28.24
C ASP A 489 9.81 17.79 26.73
N THR A 490 8.54 17.76 26.31
CA THR A 490 8.18 17.91 24.90
C THR A 490 8.45 19.33 24.44
N TYR A 491 8.07 20.34 25.24
CA TYR A 491 8.41 21.73 24.97
C TYR A 491 9.93 21.91 24.82
N ASN A 492 10.70 21.43 25.80
CA ASN A 492 12.17 21.51 25.79
C ASN A 492 12.80 20.80 24.58
N LYS A 493 12.25 19.65 24.19
CA LYS A 493 12.69 18.93 22.99
C LYS A 493 12.42 19.73 21.72
N MET A 494 11.26 20.36 21.60
CA MET A 494 10.92 21.19 20.44
C MET A 494 11.80 22.43 20.37
N SER A 495 11.94 23.17 21.48
CA SER A 495 12.78 24.37 21.58
C SER A 495 14.22 24.09 21.14
N ARG A 496 14.85 23.03 21.67
CA ARG A 496 16.20 22.61 21.26
C ARG A 496 16.28 22.12 19.81
N GLY A 497 15.21 21.51 19.29
CA GLY A 497 15.11 21.09 17.90
C GLY A 497 15.14 22.29 16.96
N PHE A 498 14.20 23.22 17.13
CA PHE A 498 14.10 24.44 16.33
C PHE A 498 15.33 25.35 16.49
N PHE A 499 15.92 25.43 17.68
CA PHE A 499 17.16 26.19 17.86
C PHE A 499 18.31 25.65 17.01
N ARG A 500 18.50 24.32 16.94
CA ARG A 500 19.54 23.72 16.08
C ARG A 500 19.29 24.02 14.60
N GLU A 501 18.05 23.97 14.17
CA GLU A 501 17.63 24.30 12.80
C GLU A 501 17.92 25.78 12.47
N VAL A 502 17.66 26.70 13.40
CA VAL A 502 18.03 28.11 13.24
C VAL A 502 19.55 28.29 13.13
N GLN A 503 20.34 27.55 13.92
CA GLN A 503 21.81 27.59 13.81
C GLN A 503 22.31 27.04 12.47
N ALA A 504 21.69 25.96 11.96
CA ALA A 504 22.00 25.41 10.65
C ALA A 504 21.68 26.42 9.54
N LEU A 505 20.49 27.05 9.60
CA LEU A 505 20.09 28.09 8.65
C LEU A 505 21.08 29.27 8.62
N ARG A 506 21.54 29.74 9.80
CA ARG A 506 22.53 30.83 9.90
C ARG A 506 23.91 30.45 9.35
N THR A 507 24.23 29.15 9.32
CA THR A 507 25.46 28.64 8.73
C THR A 507 25.35 28.60 7.21
N GLU A 508 24.18 28.21 6.68
CA GLU A 508 23.89 28.17 5.24
C GLU A 508 23.72 29.58 4.64
N HIS A 509 23.09 30.49 5.38
CA HIS A 509 22.82 31.87 5.00
C HIS A 509 23.49 32.83 6.00
N PRO A 510 24.73 33.31 5.72
CA PRO A 510 25.50 34.12 6.67
C PRO A 510 25.01 35.56 6.81
N ALA A 511 24.09 36.01 5.95
CA ALA A 511 23.48 37.34 6.06
C ALA A 511 22.68 37.48 7.37
N PRO A 512 22.63 38.69 7.98
CA PRO A 512 21.83 38.90 9.18
C PRO A 512 20.35 38.57 8.94
N PRO A 513 19.70 37.75 9.79
CA PRO A 513 18.32 37.37 9.59
C PRO A 513 17.34 38.47 9.94
N ILE A 514 16.20 38.51 9.24
CA ILE A 514 15.02 39.30 9.60
C ILE A 514 14.14 38.43 10.49
N VAL A 515 13.74 38.99 11.64
CA VAL A 515 13.05 38.24 12.69
C VAL A 515 11.68 38.83 12.92
N PHE A 516 10.65 38.01 12.77
CA PHE A 516 9.26 38.41 12.95
C PHE A 516 8.68 37.87 14.25
N LEU A 517 7.95 38.72 14.95
CA LEU A 517 7.09 38.38 16.06
C LEU A 517 5.64 38.62 15.61
N VAL A 518 4.82 37.57 15.60
CA VAL A 518 3.40 37.62 15.21
C VAL A 518 2.54 37.22 16.40
N ARG A 519 1.49 37.99 16.69
CA ARG A 519 0.67 37.82 17.90
C ARG A 519 0.09 36.42 18.02
N GLN A 520 -0.58 35.92 16.97
CA GLN A 520 -1.23 34.60 16.98
C GLN A 520 -0.25 33.46 17.30
N PHE A 521 1.00 33.55 16.86
CA PHE A 521 2.01 32.50 17.11
C PHE A 521 2.56 32.53 18.54
N ASN A 522 2.11 33.48 19.35
CA ASN A 522 2.58 33.74 20.71
C ASN A 522 1.40 33.97 21.68
N GLU A 523 0.17 33.68 21.28
CA GLU A 523 -1.04 33.91 22.07
C GLU A 523 -0.98 33.17 23.42
N GLY A 524 -1.31 33.87 24.51
CA GLY A 524 -1.24 33.36 25.87
C GLY A 524 0.18 33.16 26.41
N THR A 525 1.19 33.76 25.77
CA THR A 525 2.60 33.69 26.19
C THR A 525 3.16 35.06 26.56
N PRO A 526 4.29 35.15 27.29
CA PRO A 526 4.94 36.43 27.56
C PRO A 526 5.33 37.21 26.30
N ASN A 527 5.58 36.52 25.18
CA ASN A 527 5.94 37.15 23.91
C ASN A 527 4.80 37.99 23.33
N GLU A 528 3.53 37.62 23.54
CA GLU A 528 2.37 38.39 23.07
C GLU A 528 2.35 39.79 23.68
N ALA A 529 2.58 39.89 25.00
CA ALA A 529 2.57 41.17 25.71
C ALA A 529 3.68 42.13 25.22
N LEU A 530 4.73 41.61 24.58
CA LEU A 530 5.83 42.44 24.05
C LEU A 530 5.37 43.33 22.89
N LEU A 531 4.39 42.90 22.10
CA LEU A 531 3.85 43.68 20.98
C LEU A 531 3.20 44.98 21.46
N ASP A 532 2.70 45.00 22.69
CA ASP A 532 2.04 46.17 23.31
C ASP A 532 2.97 46.96 24.25
N ALA A 533 4.14 46.40 24.58
CA ALA A 533 5.03 46.95 25.61
C ALA A 533 5.91 48.13 25.13
N GLY A 534 5.92 48.45 23.84
CA GLY A 534 6.73 49.54 23.28
C GLY A 534 8.24 49.33 23.44
N ARG A 535 8.71 48.07 23.36
CA ARG A 535 10.13 47.70 23.46
C ARG A 535 10.97 48.36 22.36
N GLU A 536 12.12 48.91 22.73
CA GLU A 536 13.05 49.57 21.77
C GLU A 536 13.59 48.62 20.70
N ASP A 537 13.70 47.33 21.03
CA ASP A 537 14.17 46.28 20.13
C ASP A 537 13.04 45.67 19.27
N LEU A 538 11.82 46.22 19.30
CA LEU A 538 10.71 45.83 18.44
C LEU A 538 10.25 47.00 17.56
N ILE A 539 10.22 46.78 16.24
CA ILE A 539 9.66 47.74 15.28
C ILE A 539 8.26 47.25 14.85
N PRO A 540 7.17 47.93 15.23
CA PRO A 540 5.82 47.51 14.86
C PRO A 540 5.55 47.73 13.36
N LEU A 541 5.04 46.69 12.70
CA LEU A 541 4.54 46.75 11.31
C LEU A 541 3.01 46.84 11.24
N GLY A 542 2.33 46.55 12.35
CA GLY A 542 0.88 46.55 12.51
C GLY A 542 0.51 46.17 13.96
N PRO A 543 -0.78 46.04 14.28
CA PRO A 543 -1.23 45.69 15.64
C PRO A 543 -0.78 44.29 16.10
N ASP A 544 -0.56 43.37 15.16
CA ASP A 544 -0.31 41.95 15.43
C ASP A 544 1.05 41.44 14.92
N VAL A 545 1.93 42.36 14.49
CA VAL A 545 3.24 42.00 13.96
C VAL A 545 4.30 43.07 14.22
N ALA A 546 5.48 42.60 14.61
CA ALA A 546 6.67 43.43 14.77
C ALA A 546 7.92 42.72 14.23
N VAL A 547 8.93 43.52 13.88
CA VAL A 547 10.29 43.03 13.59
C VAL A 547 11.13 43.13 14.84
N VAL A 548 11.79 42.04 15.21
CA VAL A 548 12.77 42.01 16.30
C VAL A 548 14.11 42.52 15.77
N THR A 549 14.69 43.49 16.46
CA THR A 549 15.97 44.11 16.14
C THR A 549 16.98 43.84 17.25
N GLY A 550 18.26 43.91 16.93
CA GLY A 550 19.32 43.65 17.90
C GLY A 550 20.64 43.25 17.25
N PRO A 551 21.70 43.03 18.05
CA PRO A 551 23.00 42.66 17.53
C PRO A 551 22.94 41.39 16.68
N GLY A 552 23.42 41.48 15.43
CA GLY A 552 23.47 40.35 14.50
C GLY A 552 22.15 40.03 13.79
N LEU A 553 21.14 40.91 13.89
CA LEU A 553 19.89 40.84 13.12
C LEU A 553 19.85 41.93 12.04
N ALA A 554 19.10 41.70 10.97
CA ALA A 554 18.83 42.73 9.96
C ALA A 554 17.75 43.70 10.46
N THR A 555 17.99 45.01 10.28
CA THR A 555 16.98 46.05 10.49
C THR A 555 16.45 46.50 9.14
N PRO A 556 15.16 46.29 8.83
CA PRO A 556 14.58 46.71 7.57
C PRO A 556 14.67 48.23 7.35
N SER A 557 14.79 48.66 6.09
CA SER A 557 14.78 50.07 5.74
C SER A 557 13.45 50.76 6.11
N ALA A 558 13.48 52.08 6.34
CA ALA A 558 12.26 52.85 6.60
C ALA A 558 11.23 52.74 5.45
N GLU A 559 11.70 52.60 4.21
CA GLU A 559 10.84 52.34 3.05
C GLU A 559 10.17 50.96 3.13
N ALA A 560 10.93 49.91 3.48
CA ALA A 560 10.38 48.56 3.65
C ALA A 560 9.35 48.52 4.79
N ILE A 561 9.59 49.22 5.90
CA ILE A 561 8.64 49.34 7.01
C ILE A 561 7.36 50.05 6.56
N ALA A 562 7.49 51.18 5.86
CA ALA A 562 6.33 51.93 5.37
C ALA A 562 5.49 51.12 4.36
N ALA A 563 6.15 50.36 3.48
CA ALA A 563 5.49 49.46 2.54
C ALA A 563 4.78 48.31 3.27
N ALA A 564 5.42 47.69 4.26
CA ALA A 564 4.83 46.62 5.06
C ALA A 564 3.58 47.09 5.82
N GLN A 565 3.63 48.27 6.43
CA GLN A 565 2.49 48.91 7.09
C GLN A 565 1.37 49.27 6.09
N ALA A 566 1.71 49.59 4.84
CA ALA A 566 0.72 49.83 3.80
C ALA A 566 0.04 48.53 3.36
N ALA A 567 0.81 47.46 3.17
CA ALA A 567 0.30 46.14 2.82
C ALA A 567 -0.62 45.57 3.92
N GLU A 568 -0.24 45.72 5.19
CA GLU A 568 -1.07 45.37 6.34
C GLU A 568 -2.45 46.05 6.26
N ARG A 569 -2.46 47.39 6.12
CA ARG A 569 -3.70 48.18 6.05
C ARG A 569 -4.54 47.86 4.81
N GLU A 570 -3.91 47.55 3.69
CA GLU A 570 -4.60 47.17 2.45
C GLU A 570 -5.35 45.84 2.63
N VAL A 571 -4.67 44.83 3.18
CA VAL A 571 -5.29 43.52 3.44
C VAL A 571 -6.35 43.62 4.54
N ALA A 572 -6.12 44.42 5.58
CA ALA A 572 -7.11 44.68 6.63
C ALA A 572 -8.36 45.35 6.05
N ARG A 573 -8.21 46.34 5.17
CA ARG A 573 -9.33 46.98 4.47
C ARG A 573 -10.05 46.00 3.56
N PHE A 574 -9.32 45.16 2.83
CA PHE A 574 -9.93 44.12 2.00
C PHE A 574 -10.81 43.18 2.81
N TYR A 575 -10.41 42.78 4.03
CA TYR A 575 -11.26 41.94 4.88
C TYR A 575 -12.43 42.70 5.49
N ALA A 576 -12.25 43.97 5.87
CA ALA A 576 -13.34 44.80 6.41
C ALA A 576 -14.41 45.16 5.36
N GLU A 577 -13.99 45.34 4.10
CA GLU A 577 -14.82 45.81 2.99
C GLU A 577 -14.97 44.76 1.88
N HIS A 578 -14.86 43.47 2.22
CA HIS A 578 -14.76 42.40 1.23
C HIS A 578 -15.88 42.45 0.17
N PRO A 579 -15.56 42.20 -1.11
CA PRO A 579 -16.57 42.16 -2.15
C PRO A 579 -17.54 40.99 -1.94
N GLY A 580 -18.83 41.23 -2.13
CA GLY A 580 -19.85 40.20 -2.14
C GLY A 580 -19.66 39.20 -3.28
N PRO A 581 -20.33 38.03 -3.23
CA PRO A 581 -20.16 36.93 -4.20
C PRO A 581 -20.52 37.31 -5.65
N LEU A 582 -21.20 38.43 -5.85
CA LEU A 582 -21.63 38.93 -7.17
C LEU A 582 -20.84 40.16 -7.63
N ASP A 583 -19.86 40.64 -6.86
CA ASP A 583 -19.17 41.89 -7.16
C ASP A 583 -18.08 41.72 -8.24
N ASN A 584 -17.65 40.47 -8.51
CA ASN A 584 -16.70 40.13 -9.58
C ASN A 584 -17.20 38.97 -10.44
N LEU A 585 -18.38 39.13 -11.08
CA LEU A 585 -19.00 38.09 -11.91
C LEU A 585 -18.09 37.57 -13.02
N GLY A 586 -17.24 38.41 -13.61
CA GLY A 586 -16.32 38.02 -14.68
C GLY A 586 -15.27 37.02 -14.21
N HIS A 587 -14.61 37.31 -13.08
CA HIS A 587 -13.67 36.38 -12.47
C HIS A 587 -14.37 35.08 -12.03
N THR A 588 -15.51 35.19 -11.34
CA THR A 588 -16.29 34.04 -10.89
C THR A 588 -16.72 33.13 -12.05
N ALA A 589 -17.18 33.70 -13.16
CA ALA A 589 -17.54 32.93 -14.35
C ALA A 589 -16.34 32.20 -14.96
N ARG A 590 -15.16 32.84 -15.00
CA ARG A 590 -13.91 32.22 -15.46
C ARG A 590 -13.48 31.06 -14.57
N VAL A 591 -13.54 31.23 -13.24
CA VAL A 591 -13.23 30.18 -12.27
C VAL A 591 -14.18 28.99 -12.46
N LEU A 592 -15.50 29.23 -12.56
CA LEU A 592 -16.49 28.18 -12.78
C LEU A 592 -16.28 27.43 -14.10
N LEU A 593 -15.94 28.15 -15.18
CA LEU A 593 -15.60 27.55 -16.47
C LEU A 593 -14.36 26.66 -16.35
N ALA A 594 -13.29 27.16 -15.74
CA ALA A 594 -12.05 26.38 -15.56
C ALA A 594 -12.26 25.16 -14.66
N LEU A 595 -13.00 25.29 -13.55
CA LEU A 595 -13.38 24.16 -12.71
C LEU A 595 -14.21 23.13 -13.50
N SER A 596 -15.11 23.58 -14.37
CA SER A 596 -15.87 22.68 -15.24
C SER A 596 -14.95 21.93 -16.22
N LEU A 597 -13.94 22.59 -16.79
CA LEU A 597 -12.94 21.95 -17.64
C LEU A 597 -12.14 20.89 -16.86
N LEU A 598 -11.65 21.24 -15.67
CA LEU A 598 -10.86 20.35 -14.82
C LEU A 598 -11.66 19.15 -14.30
N LEU A 599 -12.92 19.36 -13.89
CA LEU A 599 -13.74 18.31 -13.27
C LEU A 599 -14.50 17.47 -14.28
N VAL A 600 -14.78 17.96 -15.49
CA VAL A 600 -15.66 17.27 -16.44
C VAL A 600 -14.94 16.74 -17.66
N VAL A 601 -14.08 17.52 -18.32
CA VAL A 601 -13.69 17.24 -19.71
C VAL A 601 -12.91 15.92 -19.86
N PRO A 602 -11.73 15.72 -19.22
CA PRO A 602 -11.01 14.43 -19.31
C PRO A 602 -11.88 13.24 -18.90
N GLY A 603 -12.59 13.34 -17.77
CA GLY A 603 -13.42 12.25 -17.26
C GLY A 603 -14.58 11.89 -18.18
N LEU A 604 -15.24 12.88 -18.79
CA LEU A 604 -16.38 12.67 -19.68
C LEU A 604 -15.95 12.04 -21.01
N LEU A 605 -14.80 12.46 -21.55
CA LEU A 605 -14.22 11.86 -22.76
C LEU A 605 -13.90 10.38 -22.53
N ALA A 606 -13.29 10.04 -21.39
CA ALA A 606 -12.93 8.67 -21.05
C ALA A 606 -14.10 7.85 -20.43
N ALA A 607 -15.26 8.46 -20.15
CA ALA A 607 -16.35 7.84 -19.41
C ALA A 607 -16.78 6.48 -19.99
N ARG A 608 -16.93 6.42 -21.31
CA ARG A 608 -17.30 5.18 -22.03
C ARG A 608 -16.23 4.10 -21.93
N PHE A 609 -14.94 4.48 -21.94
CA PHE A 609 -13.85 3.52 -21.75
C PHE A 609 -13.94 2.88 -20.37
N PHE A 610 -14.15 3.67 -19.32
CA PHE A 610 -14.29 3.19 -17.94
C PHE A 610 -15.63 2.51 -17.62
N GLY A 611 -16.56 2.41 -18.59
CA GLY A 611 -17.88 1.80 -18.40
C GLY A 611 -18.85 2.66 -17.58
N ILE A 612 -18.73 3.98 -17.68
CA ILE A 612 -19.63 4.96 -17.05
C ILE A 612 -20.66 5.39 -18.09
N GLU A 613 -21.89 4.90 -17.97
CA GLU A 613 -22.93 5.10 -18.99
C GLU A 613 -24.13 5.89 -18.46
N GLY A 614 -24.59 5.60 -17.24
CA GLY A 614 -25.77 6.21 -16.66
C GLY A 614 -25.59 7.70 -16.30
N THR A 615 -26.65 8.49 -16.38
CA THR A 615 -26.58 9.95 -16.09
C THR A 615 -26.12 10.25 -14.66
N TRP A 616 -26.67 9.54 -13.66
CA TRP A 616 -26.26 9.69 -12.26
C TRP A 616 -24.82 9.23 -12.05
N GLU A 617 -24.41 8.14 -12.71
CA GLU A 617 -23.02 7.66 -12.66
C GLU A 617 -22.06 8.67 -13.29
N LYS A 618 -22.44 9.35 -14.39
CA LYS A 618 -21.62 10.40 -14.99
C LYS A 618 -21.44 11.58 -14.04
N ILE A 619 -22.53 12.09 -13.46
CA ILE A 619 -22.47 13.20 -12.49
C ILE A 619 -21.54 12.84 -11.31
N ALA A 620 -21.59 11.59 -10.84
CA ALA A 620 -20.82 11.15 -9.68
C ALA A 620 -19.37 10.73 -9.97
N LEU A 621 -19.11 10.08 -11.11
CA LEU A 621 -17.84 9.40 -11.40
C LEU A 621 -16.98 10.10 -12.46
N VAL A 622 -17.53 11.02 -13.25
CA VAL A 622 -16.69 11.84 -14.16
C VAL A 622 -15.68 12.70 -13.38
N PRO A 623 -16.08 13.42 -12.30
CA PRO A 623 -15.13 14.21 -11.52
C PRO A 623 -13.93 13.43 -10.95
N PRO A 624 -14.09 12.29 -10.24
CA PRO A 624 -12.93 11.53 -9.75
C PRO A 624 -12.02 11.02 -10.86
N ILE A 625 -12.57 10.59 -12.00
CA ILE A 625 -11.74 10.17 -13.14
C ILE A 625 -10.97 11.35 -13.72
N SER A 626 -11.63 12.51 -13.85
CA SER A 626 -10.99 13.72 -14.36
C SER A 626 -9.85 14.18 -13.46
N ILE A 627 -10.10 14.28 -12.15
CA ILE A 627 -9.08 14.62 -11.14
C ILE A 627 -7.93 13.61 -11.20
N GLY A 628 -8.23 12.30 -11.25
CA GLY A 628 -7.20 11.27 -11.29
C GLY A 628 -6.32 11.34 -12.54
N LEU A 629 -6.91 11.55 -13.71
CA LEU A 629 -6.17 11.75 -14.97
C LEU A 629 -5.30 13.02 -14.92
N ILE A 630 -5.83 14.10 -14.36
CA ILE A 630 -5.10 15.37 -14.22
C ILE A 630 -3.93 15.25 -13.25
N VAL A 631 -4.11 14.62 -12.10
CA VAL A 631 -3.04 14.41 -11.12
C VAL A 631 -1.92 13.55 -11.71
N LEU A 632 -2.25 12.44 -12.39
CA LEU A 632 -1.24 11.60 -13.04
C LEU A 632 -0.56 12.32 -14.22
N SER A 633 -1.30 13.13 -14.97
CA SER A 633 -0.71 13.90 -16.07
C SER A 633 0.19 15.02 -15.55
N GLY A 634 -0.23 15.72 -14.50
CA GLY A 634 0.59 16.73 -13.82
C GLY A 634 1.85 16.12 -13.20
N PHE A 635 1.75 14.90 -12.67
CA PHE A 635 2.90 14.14 -12.21
C PHE A 635 3.94 13.93 -13.32
N VAL A 636 3.50 13.51 -14.50
CA VAL A 636 4.36 13.31 -15.67
C VAL A 636 4.94 14.64 -16.15
N VAL A 637 4.11 15.69 -16.26
CA VAL A 637 4.56 17.02 -16.69
C VAL A 637 5.65 17.55 -15.78
N VAL A 638 5.47 17.47 -14.46
CA VAL A 638 6.48 17.91 -13.49
C VAL A 638 7.75 17.06 -13.57
N ALA A 639 7.61 15.73 -13.68
CA ALA A 639 8.74 14.81 -13.79
C ALA A 639 9.62 15.09 -15.02
N VAL A 640 9.00 15.51 -16.12
CA VAL A 640 9.68 15.84 -17.38
C VAL A 640 10.25 17.26 -17.34
N ALA A 641 9.47 18.24 -16.87
CA ALA A 641 9.86 19.65 -16.91
C ALA A 641 10.96 19.99 -15.90
N ARG A 642 10.88 19.43 -14.67
CA ARG A 642 11.83 19.69 -13.57
C ARG A 642 12.09 21.18 -13.31
N SER A 643 11.07 22.01 -13.46
CA SER A 643 11.09 23.45 -13.25
C SER A 643 9.90 23.90 -12.40
N PRO A 644 9.92 25.12 -11.83
CA PRO A 644 8.79 25.66 -11.08
C PRO A 644 7.45 25.57 -11.85
N PHE A 645 6.39 25.21 -11.15
CA PHE A 645 5.06 24.95 -11.73
C PHE A 645 4.32 26.24 -12.10
N GLY A 646 4.66 26.75 -13.28
CA GLY A 646 3.97 27.88 -13.93
C GLY A 646 2.64 27.53 -14.62
N VAL A 647 2.00 28.55 -15.19
CA VAL A 647 0.71 28.47 -15.92
C VAL A 647 0.75 27.48 -17.09
N ALA A 648 1.85 27.46 -17.85
CA ALA A 648 2.03 26.53 -18.97
C ALA A 648 1.97 25.06 -18.52
N HIS A 649 2.57 24.73 -17.36
CA HIS A 649 2.54 23.38 -16.80
C HIS A 649 1.12 22.96 -16.38
N GLY A 650 0.34 23.89 -15.82
CA GLY A 650 -1.07 23.67 -15.49
C GLY A 650 -1.90 23.30 -16.72
N TRP A 651 -1.79 24.08 -17.79
CA TRP A 651 -2.48 23.79 -19.06
C TRP A 651 -1.94 22.54 -19.76
N ALA A 652 -0.64 22.27 -19.69
CA ALA A 652 -0.03 21.04 -20.21
C ALA A 652 -0.56 19.80 -19.47
N SER A 653 -0.77 19.91 -18.15
CA SER A 653 -1.34 18.82 -17.33
C SER A 653 -2.77 18.50 -17.74
N LEU A 654 -3.61 19.53 -17.93
CA LEU A 654 -4.97 19.37 -18.44
C LEU A 654 -4.97 18.84 -19.88
N GLY A 655 -4.15 19.40 -20.76
CA GLY A 655 -4.04 19.00 -22.16
C GLY A 655 -3.60 17.54 -22.32
N LEU A 656 -2.59 17.10 -21.55
CA LEU A 656 -2.15 15.71 -21.52
C LEU A 656 -3.25 14.79 -20.99
N ALA A 657 -3.94 15.18 -19.90
CA ALA A 657 -5.06 14.40 -19.36
C ALA A 657 -6.19 14.24 -20.39
N THR A 658 -6.54 15.31 -21.11
CA THR A 658 -7.53 15.30 -22.19
C THR A 658 -7.08 14.46 -23.37
N ALA A 659 -5.81 14.53 -23.77
CA ALA A 659 -5.25 13.73 -24.85
C ALA A 659 -5.25 12.23 -24.51
N VAL A 660 -4.84 11.86 -23.30
CA VAL A 660 -4.91 10.48 -22.79
C VAL A 660 -6.37 10.01 -22.78
N ALA A 661 -7.30 10.82 -22.26
CA ALA A 661 -8.73 10.49 -22.26
C ALA A 661 -9.29 10.27 -23.67
N GLY A 662 -8.93 11.13 -24.62
CA GLY A 662 -9.29 10.99 -26.03
C GLY A 662 -8.70 9.72 -26.65
N GLY A 663 -7.44 9.41 -26.38
CA GLY A 663 -6.78 8.18 -26.81
C GLY A 663 -7.46 6.91 -26.27
N LEU A 664 -7.86 6.91 -25.00
CA LEU A 664 -8.64 5.83 -24.40
C LEU A 664 -10.03 5.69 -25.04
N ALA A 665 -10.69 6.81 -25.35
CA ALA A 665 -11.99 6.81 -26.00
C ALA A 665 -11.93 6.26 -27.42
N ILE A 666 -10.96 6.71 -28.23
CA ILE A 666 -10.74 6.28 -29.62
C ILE A 666 -10.26 4.81 -29.66
N GLY A 667 -9.32 4.46 -28.78
CA GLY A 667 -8.71 3.12 -28.72
C GLY A 667 -9.54 2.07 -27.98
N ARG A 668 -10.70 2.41 -27.41
CA ARG A 668 -11.48 1.55 -26.49
C ARG A 668 -11.61 0.11 -26.96
N GLY A 669 -12.04 -0.11 -28.20
CA GLY A 669 -12.26 -1.46 -28.75
C GLY A 669 -10.98 -2.29 -28.80
N ARG A 670 -9.88 -1.71 -29.32
CA ARG A 670 -8.59 -2.39 -29.43
C ARG A 670 -7.96 -2.67 -28.07
N ILE A 671 -8.00 -1.67 -27.17
CA ILE A 671 -7.46 -1.81 -25.82
C ILE A 671 -8.24 -2.85 -25.02
N HIS A 672 -9.58 -2.82 -25.06
CA HIS A 672 -10.40 -3.85 -24.41
C HIS A 672 -10.20 -5.24 -25.02
N ALA A 673 -10.01 -5.36 -26.34
CA ALA A 673 -9.71 -6.65 -26.97
C ALA A 673 -8.35 -7.20 -26.50
N LEU A 674 -7.32 -6.35 -26.42
CA LEU A 674 -6.00 -6.74 -25.89
C LEU A 674 -6.09 -7.19 -24.43
N LEU A 675 -6.73 -6.38 -23.58
CA LEU A 675 -6.93 -6.70 -22.17
C LEU A 675 -7.81 -7.96 -22.01
N GLY A 676 -8.83 -8.12 -22.84
CA GLY A 676 -9.69 -9.30 -22.93
C GLY A 676 -8.88 -10.56 -23.22
N ALA A 677 -8.04 -10.54 -24.25
CA ALA A 677 -7.17 -11.66 -24.60
C ALA A 677 -6.21 -12.06 -23.46
N VAL A 678 -5.68 -11.07 -22.72
CA VAL A 678 -4.88 -11.33 -21.51
C VAL A 678 -5.75 -11.98 -20.42
N GLY A 679 -6.97 -11.47 -20.20
CA GLY A 679 -7.93 -12.06 -19.27
C GLY A 679 -8.30 -13.51 -19.61
N ASP A 680 -8.56 -13.81 -20.88
CA ASP A 680 -8.92 -15.15 -21.35
C ASP A 680 -7.76 -16.13 -21.24
N PHE A 681 -6.52 -15.66 -21.43
CA PHE A 681 -5.33 -16.44 -21.11
C PHE A 681 -5.31 -16.84 -19.63
N PHE A 682 -5.50 -15.89 -18.71
CA PHE A 682 -5.53 -16.20 -17.27
C PHE A 682 -6.73 -17.06 -16.87
N ASN A 683 -7.93 -16.80 -17.39
CA ASN A 683 -9.12 -17.61 -17.11
C ASN A 683 -8.92 -19.06 -17.54
N ARG A 684 -8.34 -19.29 -18.73
CA ARG A 684 -7.93 -20.63 -19.16
C ARG A 684 -6.89 -21.21 -18.23
N MET A 685 -5.84 -20.45 -17.90
CA MET A 685 -4.75 -20.91 -17.04
C MET A 685 -5.24 -21.35 -15.63
N PHE A 686 -6.23 -20.66 -15.06
CA PHE A 686 -6.78 -20.96 -13.74
C PHE A 686 -8.04 -21.86 -13.77
N SER A 687 -8.51 -22.32 -14.93
CA SER A 687 -9.76 -23.07 -15.09
C SER A 687 -9.86 -24.32 -14.19
N VAL A 688 -8.74 -25.02 -13.97
CA VAL A 688 -8.63 -26.20 -13.11
C VAL A 688 -9.08 -25.96 -11.66
N PHE A 689 -9.03 -24.72 -11.16
CA PHE A 689 -9.52 -24.36 -9.82
C PHE A 689 -11.06 -24.45 -9.67
N HIS A 690 -11.81 -24.62 -10.76
CA HIS A 690 -13.25 -24.92 -10.70
C HIS A 690 -13.50 -26.33 -10.15
N ARG A 691 -12.52 -27.24 -10.22
CA ARG A 691 -12.61 -28.58 -9.65
C ARG A 691 -12.41 -28.50 -8.12
N PRO A 692 -13.43 -28.83 -7.30
CA PRO A 692 -13.39 -28.55 -5.86
C PRO A 692 -12.33 -29.36 -5.11
N ASP A 693 -12.06 -30.60 -5.51
CA ASP A 693 -11.04 -31.43 -4.86
C ASP A 693 -9.62 -30.93 -5.17
N TYR A 694 -9.34 -30.57 -6.43
CA TYR A 694 -8.08 -29.91 -6.82
C TYR A 694 -7.90 -28.58 -6.08
N ALA A 695 -8.92 -27.72 -6.08
CA ALA A 695 -8.85 -26.44 -5.39
C ALA A 695 -8.60 -26.61 -3.88
N THR A 696 -9.21 -27.61 -3.24
CA THR A 696 -8.98 -27.91 -1.82
C THR A 696 -7.56 -28.43 -1.57
N LEU A 697 -7.07 -29.33 -2.41
CA LEU A 697 -5.69 -29.83 -2.34
C LEU A 697 -4.68 -28.69 -2.49
N MET A 698 -4.92 -27.78 -3.44
CA MET A 698 -4.09 -26.58 -3.63
C MET A 698 -4.18 -25.63 -2.46
N SER A 699 -5.36 -25.42 -1.86
CA SER A 699 -5.50 -24.61 -0.64
C SER A 699 -4.63 -25.14 0.49
N VAL A 700 -4.61 -26.47 0.72
CA VAL A 700 -3.75 -27.09 1.75
C VAL A 700 -2.27 -26.83 1.43
N GLN A 701 -1.86 -27.04 0.18
CA GLN A 701 -0.49 -26.78 -0.25
C GLN A 701 -0.11 -25.31 -0.03
N PHE A 702 -0.91 -24.37 -0.53
CA PHE A 702 -0.63 -22.94 -0.48
C PHE A 702 -0.60 -22.41 0.95
N LEU A 703 -1.49 -22.88 1.83
CA LEU A 703 -1.44 -22.54 3.25
C LEU A 703 -0.17 -23.08 3.92
N ALA A 704 0.21 -24.33 3.64
CA ALA A 704 1.45 -24.90 4.18
C ALA A 704 2.69 -24.16 3.65
N MET A 705 2.71 -23.76 2.38
CA MET A 705 3.78 -22.95 1.81
C MET A 705 3.82 -21.55 2.43
N ALA A 706 2.68 -20.88 2.59
CA ALA A 706 2.62 -19.58 3.25
C ALA A 706 3.08 -19.64 4.71
N ALA A 707 2.66 -20.67 5.45
CA ALA A 707 3.12 -20.92 6.80
C ALA A 707 4.62 -21.18 6.85
N ASP A 708 5.17 -21.93 5.89
CA ASP A 708 6.59 -22.16 5.76
C ASP A 708 7.37 -20.84 5.59
N GLY A 709 6.90 -19.98 4.69
CA GLY A 709 7.47 -18.64 4.51
C GLY A 709 7.42 -17.80 5.79
N LEU A 710 6.28 -17.79 6.50
CA LEU A 710 6.11 -17.08 7.77
C LEU A 710 7.07 -17.59 8.85
N VAL A 711 7.12 -18.92 9.04
CA VAL A 711 7.90 -19.57 10.10
C VAL A 711 9.39 -19.46 9.82
N ARG A 712 9.85 -19.95 8.66
CA ARG A 712 11.29 -19.93 8.33
C ARG A 712 11.78 -18.53 8.03
N GLY A 713 10.96 -17.66 7.45
CA GLY A 713 11.30 -16.25 7.26
C GLY A 713 11.49 -15.53 8.59
N SER A 714 10.60 -15.73 9.56
CA SER A 714 10.73 -15.12 10.90
C SER A 714 11.90 -15.70 11.70
N ILE A 715 12.15 -17.02 11.62
CA ILE A 715 13.34 -17.63 12.22
C ILE A 715 14.62 -17.08 11.56
N ALA A 716 14.68 -17.00 10.23
CA ALA A 716 15.84 -16.45 9.51
C ALA A 716 16.08 -14.98 9.88
N LYS A 717 15.02 -14.17 9.95
CA LYS A 717 15.07 -12.79 10.45
C LYS A 717 15.64 -12.74 11.87
N SER A 718 15.26 -13.68 12.73
CA SER A 718 15.73 -13.71 14.12
C SER A 718 17.20 -14.10 14.24
N ILE A 719 17.66 -15.00 13.38
CA ILE A 719 19.08 -15.37 13.27
C ILE A 719 19.88 -14.17 12.76
N ALA A 720 19.35 -13.43 11.78
CA ALA A 720 20.05 -12.34 11.12
C ALA A 720 19.98 -10.98 11.86
N PHE A 721 18.90 -10.67 12.57
CA PHE A 721 18.63 -9.32 13.11
C PHE A 721 18.02 -9.33 14.53
N GLY A 722 18.08 -10.46 15.24
CA GLY A 722 17.46 -10.63 16.55
C GLY A 722 15.95 -10.84 16.52
N GLY A 723 15.39 -11.29 17.64
CA GLY A 723 13.99 -11.74 17.78
C GLY A 723 12.96 -10.66 18.12
N GLN A 724 13.37 -9.42 18.39
CA GLN A 724 12.47 -8.29 18.69
C GLN A 724 11.85 -7.68 17.42
N GLN A 725 10.91 -6.76 17.59
CA GLN A 725 10.37 -5.96 16.48
C GLN A 725 11.46 -5.08 15.84
N GLY A 726 11.42 -4.89 14.53
CA GLY A 726 12.41 -4.11 13.76
C GLY A 726 13.61 -4.93 13.29
N PHE A 727 14.51 -4.30 12.55
CA PHE A 727 15.73 -4.91 12.01
C PHE A 727 16.95 -4.26 12.65
N ASP A 728 17.59 -4.95 13.61
CA ASP A 728 18.78 -4.45 14.28
C ASP A 728 20.05 -4.95 13.58
N VAL A 729 20.63 -4.08 12.76
CA VAL A 729 21.84 -4.38 11.98
C VAL A 729 23.06 -4.62 12.89
N THR A 730 23.07 -4.06 14.10
CA THR A 730 24.18 -4.23 15.06
C THR A 730 24.31 -5.65 15.61
N THR A 731 23.24 -6.45 15.48
CA THR A 731 23.17 -7.84 15.96
C THR A 731 23.46 -8.85 14.86
N VAL A 732 23.73 -8.41 13.63
CA VAL A 732 23.92 -9.29 12.49
C VAL A 732 25.15 -10.18 12.70
N PRO A 733 24.97 -11.52 12.71
CA PRO A 733 26.09 -12.43 12.92
C PRO A 733 27.16 -12.37 11.83
N SER A 734 28.30 -13.01 12.09
CA SER A 734 29.31 -13.24 11.06
C SER A 734 28.76 -14.02 9.86
N ALA A 735 29.26 -13.71 8.65
CA ALA A 735 28.90 -14.49 7.45
C ALA A 735 29.25 -15.98 7.60
N ASP A 736 30.37 -16.30 8.28
CA ASP A 736 30.76 -17.66 8.62
C ASP A 736 29.68 -18.40 9.44
N TYR A 737 29.15 -17.75 10.49
CA TYR A 737 28.04 -18.32 11.27
C TYR A 737 26.79 -18.54 10.41
N LEU A 738 26.39 -17.57 9.59
CA LEU A 738 25.21 -17.71 8.72
C LEU A 738 25.37 -18.86 7.72
N LEU A 739 26.55 -19.00 7.11
CA LEU A 739 26.87 -20.10 6.20
C LEU A 739 26.86 -21.45 6.91
N LYS A 740 27.40 -21.52 8.14
CA LYS A 740 27.34 -22.73 8.99
C LYS A 740 25.91 -23.12 9.36
N VAL A 741 25.04 -22.15 9.66
CA VAL A 741 23.61 -22.39 9.91
C VAL A 741 22.95 -22.99 8.67
N VAL A 742 23.23 -22.46 7.47
CA VAL A 742 22.75 -23.00 6.21
C VAL A 742 23.23 -24.44 6.00
N LEU A 743 24.51 -24.72 6.23
CA LEU A 743 25.06 -26.08 6.13
C LEU A 743 24.41 -27.03 7.13
N ALA A 744 24.26 -26.62 8.40
CA ALA A 744 23.60 -27.39 9.45
C ALA A 744 22.11 -27.64 9.16
N LEU A 745 21.46 -26.77 8.39
CA LEU A 745 20.08 -26.96 7.94
C LEU A 745 20.00 -27.95 6.75
N TYR A 746 20.78 -27.74 5.70
CA TYR A 746 20.59 -28.49 4.45
C TYR A 746 21.34 -29.81 4.38
N VAL A 747 22.49 -29.95 5.04
CA VAL A 747 23.26 -31.21 5.02
C VAL A 747 22.46 -32.36 5.65
N PRO A 748 21.96 -32.27 6.91
CA PRO A 748 21.18 -33.35 7.52
C PRO A 748 19.88 -33.62 6.76
N TYR A 749 19.23 -32.55 6.29
CA TYR A 749 18.00 -32.67 5.52
C TYR A 749 18.20 -33.40 4.18
N THR A 750 19.34 -33.23 3.52
CA THR A 750 19.65 -33.95 2.27
C THR A 750 19.64 -35.46 2.49
N PHE A 751 20.19 -35.92 3.61
CA PHE A 751 20.17 -37.34 3.97
C PHE A 751 18.78 -37.81 4.40
N LEU A 752 18.02 -36.98 5.11
CA LEU A 752 16.69 -37.37 5.62
C LEU A 752 15.60 -37.35 4.54
N SER A 753 15.67 -36.41 3.59
CA SER A 753 14.59 -36.10 2.65
C SER A 753 14.13 -37.25 1.73
N PRO A 754 14.98 -38.20 1.29
CA PRO A 754 14.52 -39.33 0.47
C PRO A 754 13.66 -40.33 1.24
N PHE A 755 13.82 -40.40 2.57
CA PHE A 755 13.10 -41.35 3.42
C PHE A 755 11.70 -40.87 3.83
N ILE A 756 11.47 -39.56 3.81
CA ILE A 756 10.20 -38.94 4.20
C ILE A 756 9.05 -39.42 3.29
N GLY A 757 9.28 -39.52 1.97
CA GLY A 757 8.26 -39.94 0.99
C GLY A 757 7.68 -41.33 1.26
N VAL A 758 8.53 -42.28 1.63
CA VAL A 758 8.13 -43.67 1.84
C VAL A 758 7.45 -43.88 3.19
N PHE A 759 7.85 -43.13 4.21
CA PHE A 759 7.12 -43.13 5.48
C PHE A 759 5.66 -42.70 5.28
N ILE A 760 5.40 -41.77 4.35
CA ILE A 760 4.06 -41.24 4.06
C ILE A 760 3.18 -42.25 3.32
N ASP A 761 3.75 -43.04 2.41
CA ASP A 761 3.00 -44.01 1.58
C ASP A 761 2.33 -45.13 2.39
N ARG A 762 2.70 -45.28 3.66
CA ARG A 762 2.14 -46.27 4.61
C ARG A 762 0.82 -45.85 5.23
N PHE A 763 0.52 -44.56 5.21
CA PHE A 763 -0.61 -43.99 5.93
C PHE A 763 -1.59 -43.39 4.94
N GLU A 764 -2.85 -43.27 5.37
CA GLU A 764 -3.85 -42.54 4.60
C GLU A 764 -3.37 -41.11 4.33
N ARG A 765 -3.19 -40.78 3.06
CA ARG A 765 -2.66 -39.49 2.58
C ARG A 765 -3.32 -38.28 3.24
N ARG A 766 -4.65 -38.34 3.42
CA ARG A 766 -5.44 -37.31 4.10
C ARG A 766 -5.08 -37.17 5.58
N ARG A 767 -4.87 -38.29 6.29
CA ARG A 767 -4.44 -38.29 7.70
C ARG A 767 -3.03 -37.74 7.83
N VAL A 768 -2.12 -38.12 6.92
CA VAL A 768 -0.76 -37.58 6.90
C VAL A 768 -0.76 -36.07 6.78
N LEU A 769 -1.45 -35.51 5.77
CA LEU A 769 -1.55 -34.05 5.60
C LEU A 769 -2.05 -33.35 6.86
N SER A 770 -3.09 -33.88 7.51
CA SER A 770 -3.64 -33.27 8.72
C SER A 770 -2.66 -33.36 9.91
N VAL A 771 -2.13 -34.56 10.18
CA VAL A 771 -1.24 -34.80 11.33
C VAL A 771 0.07 -34.04 11.16
N THR A 772 0.66 -34.05 9.97
CA THR A 772 1.91 -33.32 9.71
C THR A 772 1.75 -31.83 9.95
N ASN A 773 0.67 -31.20 9.50
CA ASN A 773 0.42 -29.79 9.75
C ASN A 773 0.25 -29.50 11.27
N VAL A 774 -0.51 -30.32 12.00
CA VAL A 774 -0.74 -30.14 13.45
C VAL A 774 0.55 -30.34 14.26
N VAL A 775 1.30 -31.41 13.99
CA VAL A 775 2.57 -31.69 14.69
C VAL A 775 3.59 -30.60 14.41
N THR A 776 3.70 -30.15 13.16
CA THR A 776 4.58 -29.04 12.79
C THR A 776 4.18 -27.77 13.52
N ALA A 777 2.89 -27.44 13.58
CA ALA A 777 2.39 -26.28 14.32
C ALA A 777 2.77 -26.33 15.81
N ALA A 778 2.65 -27.49 16.45
CA ALA A 778 3.03 -27.68 17.85
C ALA A 778 4.55 -27.48 18.06
N VAL A 779 5.38 -28.07 17.20
CA VAL A 779 6.85 -27.96 17.32
C VAL A 779 7.33 -26.54 17.08
N VAL A 780 6.86 -25.87 16.02
CA VAL A 780 7.29 -24.48 15.74
C VAL A 780 6.73 -23.50 16.77
N GLY A 781 5.54 -23.79 17.35
CA GLY A 781 5.01 -23.07 18.50
C GLY A 781 5.89 -23.24 19.75
N ALA A 782 6.39 -24.46 20.01
CA ALA A 782 7.34 -24.69 21.09
C ALA A 782 8.67 -23.98 20.86
N VAL A 783 9.19 -23.94 19.62
CA VAL A 783 10.39 -23.14 19.26
C VAL A 783 10.14 -21.65 19.45
N ALA A 784 8.93 -21.16 19.13
CA ALA A 784 8.57 -19.77 19.35
C ALA A 784 8.63 -19.39 20.85
N LEU A 785 8.05 -20.21 21.71
CA LEU A 785 7.99 -19.96 23.16
C LEU A 785 9.31 -20.28 23.88
N GLY A 786 10.02 -21.32 23.47
CA GLY A 786 11.20 -21.86 24.15
C GLY A 786 12.53 -21.35 23.63
N ALA A 787 12.60 -20.81 22.42
CA ALA A 787 13.84 -20.30 21.82
C ALA A 787 13.74 -18.84 21.37
N LEU A 788 12.71 -18.46 20.60
CA LEU A 788 12.58 -17.10 20.08
C LEU A 788 12.18 -16.07 21.15
N LEU A 789 11.23 -16.41 22.02
CA LEU A 789 10.82 -15.52 23.11
C LEU A 789 12.01 -15.23 24.08
N PRO A 790 12.80 -16.23 24.52
CA PRO A 790 14.00 -15.99 25.34
C PRO A 790 15.16 -15.31 24.58
N LEU A 791 15.25 -15.48 23.26
CA LEU A 791 16.28 -14.81 22.45
C LEU A 791 16.18 -13.28 22.58
N GLY A 792 14.96 -12.75 22.61
CA GLY A 792 14.71 -11.32 22.75
C GLY A 792 15.43 -10.53 21.65
N GLY A 793 16.09 -9.43 22.02
CA GLY A 793 16.87 -8.60 21.07
C GLY A 793 18.29 -9.12 20.81
N GLY A 794 18.69 -10.25 21.40
CA GLY A 794 20.05 -10.77 21.27
C GLY A 794 20.27 -11.56 19.98
N THR A 795 21.55 -11.78 19.66
CA THR A 795 21.97 -12.70 18.60
C THR A 795 21.90 -14.17 19.05
N SER A 796 21.64 -15.08 18.11
CA SER A 796 21.76 -16.52 18.33
C SER A 796 23.20 -17.01 18.22
N GLU A 797 24.10 -16.21 17.65
CA GLU A 797 25.53 -16.51 17.57
C GLU A 797 26.13 -16.70 18.98
N GLY A 798 26.89 -17.77 19.18
CA GLY A 798 27.41 -18.18 20.49
C GLY A 798 26.40 -18.88 21.41
N ARG A 799 25.11 -18.94 21.08
CA ARG A 799 24.05 -19.62 21.87
C ARG A 799 23.64 -20.93 21.23
N VAL A 800 24.43 -21.98 21.46
CA VAL A 800 24.27 -23.29 20.81
C VAL A 800 22.86 -23.88 20.98
N GLY A 801 22.31 -23.87 22.20
CA GLY A 801 20.98 -24.43 22.47
C GLY A 801 19.86 -23.71 21.72
N ILE A 802 19.90 -22.38 21.65
CA ILE A 802 18.93 -21.58 20.90
C ILE A 802 19.10 -21.82 19.40
N THR A 803 20.33 -21.76 18.89
CA THR A 803 20.62 -21.99 17.46
C THR A 803 20.13 -23.38 17.02
N ALA A 804 20.40 -24.41 17.81
CA ALA A 804 19.94 -25.77 17.53
C ALA A 804 18.41 -25.88 17.50
N ALA A 805 17.71 -25.24 18.45
CA ALA A 805 16.25 -25.20 18.46
C ALA A 805 15.66 -24.47 17.24
N LEU A 806 16.27 -23.36 16.80
CA LEU A 806 15.87 -22.63 15.60
C LEU A 806 16.06 -23.48 14.33
N ILE A 807 17.21 -24.14 14.19
CA ILE A 807 17.49 -25.06 13.07
C ILE A 807 16.51 -26.23 13.09
N ALA A 808 16.23 -26.82 14.27
CA ALA A 808 15.24 -27.89 14.40
C ALA A 808 13.84 -27.45 13.96
N GLY A 809 13.41 -26.24 14.35
CA GLY A 809 12.16 -25.65 13.88
C GLY A 809 12.11 -25.50 12.35
N MET A 810 13.20 -25.01 11.74
CA MET A 810 13.32 -24.90 10.28
C MET A 810 13.31 -26.27 9.59
N LEU A 811 13.98 -27.27 10.14
CA LEU A 811 14.01 -28.65 9.63
C LEU A 811 12.63 -29.30 9.65
N VAL A 812 11.90 -29.15 10.77
CA VAL A 812 10.55 -29.72 10.90
C VAL A 812 9.58 -29.04 9.93
N MET A 813 9.70 -27.71 9.76
CA MET A 813 8.91 -26.99 8.76
C MET A 813 9.26 -27.43 7.33
N GLN A 814 10.55 -27.61 7.02
CA GLN A 814 11.01 -28.11 5.73
C GLN A 814 10.55 -29.56 5.46
N ALA A 815 10.49 -30.40 6.50
CA ALA A 815 9.91 -31.74 6.41
C ALA A 815 8.40 -31.69 6.15
N CYS A 816 7.67 -30.76 6.79
CA CYS A 816 6.26 -30.51 6.54
C CYS A 816 5.98 -30.16 5.07
N VAL A 817 6.72 -29.20 4.51
CA VAL A 817 6.66 -28.82 3.10
C VAL A 817 6.84 -30.03 2.20
N ARG A 818 7.85 -30.86 2.49
CA ARG A 818 8.16 -32.06 1.70
C ARG A 818 7.03 -33.07 1.72
N VAL A 819 6.47 -33.34 2.89
CA VAL A 819 5.33 -34.25 3.05
C VAL A 819 4.14 -33.74 2.23
N VAL A 820 3.81 -32.45 2.34
CA VAL A 820 2.68 -31.85 1.62
C VAL A 820 2.88 -31.95 0.11
N LEU A 821 4.08 -31.67 -0.40
CA LEU A 821 4.38 -31.78 -1.84
C LEU A 821 4.35 -33.23 -2.33
N ALA A 822 4.83 -34.19 -1.54
CA ALA A 822 4.78 -35.61 -1.87
C ALA A 822 3.34 -36.12 -1.95
N VAL A 823 2.51 -35.84 -0.93
CA VAL A 823 1.08 -36.20 -0.95
C VAL A 823 0.36 -35.52 -2.11
N LYS A 824 0.64 -34.24 -2.36
CA LYS A 824 0.06 -33.50 -3.49
C LYS A 824 0.38 -34.16 -4.83
N SER A 825 1.64 -34.57 -5.03
CA SER A 825 2.06 -35.24 -6.26
C SER A 825 1.34 -36.57 -6.44
N ALA A 826 1.18 -37.34 -5.36
CA ALA A 826 0.51 -38.64 -5.38
C ALA A 826 -1.01 -38.54 -5.57
N ALA A 827 -1.65 -37.49 -5.03
CA ALA A 827 -3.10 -37.28 -5.12
C ALA A 827 -3.54 -36.54 -6.40
N MET A 828 -2.61 -35.97 -7.17
CA MET A 828 -2.94 -35.18 -8.37
C MET A 828 -3.73 -35.96 -9.44
N PRO A 829 -3.39 -37.23 -9.77
CA PRO A 829 -4.16 -38.03 -10.72
C PRO A 829 -5.58 -38.37 -10.24
N ASP A 830 -5.83 -38.35 -8.93
CA ASP A 830 -7.16 -38.63 -8.36
C ASP A 830 -8.12 -37.43 -8.53
N VAL A 831 -7.59 -36.23 -8.78
CA VAL A 831 -8.35 -34.97 -8.82
C VAL A 831 -8.42 -34.32 -10.20
N LEU A 832 -7.51 -34.64 -11.12
CA LEU A 832 -7.44 -34.11 -12.48
C LEU A 832 -7.04 -35.21 -13.49
N ALA A 833 -7.42 -35.04 -14.76
CA ALA A 833 -7.09 -35.98 -15.84
C ALA A 833 -6.70 -35.24 -17.14
N GLY A 834 -5.96 -35.91 -18.03
CA GLY A 834 -5.62 -35.39 -19.35
C GLY A 834 -4.85 -34.05 -19.31
N ARG A 835 -5.23 -33.11 -20.19
CA ARG A 835 -4.59 -31.77 -20.28
C ARG A 835 -4.71 -30.96 -18.98
N ASP A 836 -5.79 -31.12 -18.24
CA ASP A 836 -6.00 -30.45 -16.94
C ASP A 836 -4.94 -30.90 -15.92
N LEU A 837 -4.48 -32.15 -15.96
CA LEU A 837 -3.46 -32.68 -15.05
C LEU A 837 -2.12 -31.95 -15.19
N LEU A 838 -1.65 -31.78 -16.44
CA LEU A 838 -0.39 -31.08 -16.74
C LEU A 838 -0.49 -29.61 -16.32
N GLN A 839 -1.60 -28.97 -16.66
CA GLN A 839 -1.87 -27.58 -16.31
C GLN A 839 -1.96 -27.38 -14.79
N GLY A 840 -2.72 -28.22 -14.10
CA GLY A 840 -2.87 -28.20 -12.65
C GLY A 840 -1.55 -28.45 -11.92
N ASN A 841 -0.73 -29.38 -12.40
CA ASN A 841 0.60 -29.60 -11.82
C ASN A 841 1.51 -28.38 -12.00
N GLY A 842 1.55 -27.77 -13.20
CA GLY A 842 2.32 -26.55 -13.44
C GLY A 842 1.90 -25.40 -12.53
N LEU A 843 0.59 -25.19 -12.40
CA LEU A 843 -0.01 -24.15 -11.57
C LEU A 843 0.19 -24.38 -10.08
N SER A 844 0.13 -25.63 -9.65
CA SER A 844 0.45 -26.06 -8.29
C SER A 844 1.89 -25.74 -7.90
N GLN A 845 2.86 -25.98 -8.79
CA GLN A 845 4.26 -25.66 -8.53
C GLN A 845 4.50 -24.15 -8.45
N ALA A 846 3.95 -23.39 -9.41
CA ALA A 846 4.04 -21.94 -9.45
C ALA A 846 3.37 -21.29 -8.21
N GLY A 847 2.14 -21.71 -7.92
CA GLY A 847 1.38 -21.23 -6.76
C GLY A 847 2.06 -21.57 -5.43
N GLY A 848 2.60 -22.79 -5.29
CA GLY A 848 3.32 -23.17 -4.08
C GLY A 848 4.52 -22.26 -3.81
N ALA A 849 5.37 -22.04 -4.82
CA ALA A 849 6.51 -21.13 -4.71
C ALA A 849 6.08 -19.69 -4.40
N LEU A 850 5.02 -19.20 -5.07
CA LEU A 850 4.48 -17.86 -4.83
C LEU A 850 3.98 -17.68 -3.38
N PHE A 851 3.19 -18.61 -2.86
CA PHE A 851 2.68 -18.52 -1.48
C PHE A 851 3.80 -18.63 -0.44
N GLN A 852 4.82 -19.43 -0.69
CA GLN A 852 6.02 -19.52 0.15
C GLN A 852 6.75 -18.18 0.24
N VAL A 853 6.98 -17.59 -0.92
CA VAL A 853 7.60 -16.27 -1.06
C VAL A 853 6.77 -15.18 -0.39
N LEU A 854 5.45 -15.15 -0.63
CA LEU A 854 4.55 -14.18 0.00
C LEU A 854 4.54 -14.34 1.53
N GLY A 855 4.56 -15.58 2.02
CA GLY A 855 4.70 -15.87 3.45
C GLY A 855 6.00 -15.32 4.03
N ALA A 856 7.13 -15.48 3.33
CA ALA A 856 8.40 -14.89 3.74
C ALA A 856 8.35 -13.36 3.74
N GLY A 857 7.83 -12.74 2.68
CA GLY A 857 7.65 -11.28 2.62
C GLY A 857 6.76 -10.75 3.76
N LEU A 858 5.67 -11.44 4.09
CA LEU A 858 4.83 -11.17 5.26
C LEU A 858 5.60 -11.33 6.57
N ALA A 859 6.49 -12.32 6.68
CA ALA A 859 7.30 -12.54 7.88
C ALA A 859 8.21 -11.33 8.15
N PHE A 860 8.92 -10.86 7.13
CA PHE A 860 9.79 -9.69 7.23
C PHE A 860 8.98 -8.40 7.48
N GLY A 861 7.87 -8.21 6.77
CA GLY A 861 6.99 -7.04 6.94
C GLY A 861 6.35 -6.99 8.34
N LEU A 862 5.81 -8.10 8.84
CA LEU A 862 5.29 -8.19 10.21
C LEU A 862 6.39 -8.10 11.25
N GLY A 863 7.58 -8.65 10.97
CA GLY A 863 8.76 -8.57 11.84
C GLY A 863 9.26 -7.15 12.10
N ALA A 864 8.92 -6.19 11.25
CA ALA A 864 9.18 -4.77 11.49
C ALA A 864 8.35 -4.20 12.67
N ALA A 865 7.17 -4.77 12.92
CA ALA A 865 6.19 -4.25 13.90
C ALA A 865 5.87 -5.23 15.03
N LEU A 866 6.20 -6.51 14.88
CA LEU A 866 5.91 -7.58 15.83
C LEU A 866 7.19 -8.37 16.11
N PRO A 867 7.41 -8.80 17.38
CA PRO A 867 8.44 -9.79 17.70
C PRO A 867 8.29 -11.08 16.89
N SER A 868 9.42 -11.67 16.50
CA SER A 868 9.47 -12.84 15.62
C SER A 868 8.68 -14.05 16.14
N TRP A 869 8.63 -14.25 17.46
CA TRP A 869 7.89 -15.35 18.08
C TRP A 869 6.39 -15.27 17.79
N LEU A 870 5.79 -14.07 17.77
CA LEU A 870 4.37 -13.89 17.43
C LEU A 870 4.11 -14.23 15.96
N VAL A 871 5.03 -13.85 15.07
CA VAL A 871 4.93 -14.16 13.64
C VAL A 871 4.99 -15.67 13.41
N VAL A 872 5.88 -16.40 14.13
CA VAL A 872 5.94 -17.86 14.07
C VAL A 872 4.68 -18.52 14.62
N VAL A 873 4.12 -18.01 15.73
CA VAL A 873 2.82 -18.48 16.26
C VAL A 873 1.69 -18.24 15.25
N GLY A 874 1.69 -17.10 14.54
CA GLY A 874 0.79 -16.84 13.43
C GLY A 874 0.93 -17.88 12.31
N GLY A 875 2.17 -18.21 11.91
CA GLY A 875 2.46 -19.29 10.97
C GLY A 875 1.97 -20.66 11.45
N ALA A 876 2.13 -20.98 12.74
CA ALA A 876 1.57 -22.20 13.35
C ALA A 876 0.03 -22.22 13.25
N GLY A 877 -0.63 -21.07 13.45
CA GLY A 877 -2.06 -20.90 13.23
C GLY A 877 -2.47 -21.21 11.78
N VAL A 878 -1.69 -20.76 10.79
CA VAL A 878 -1.93 -21.07 9.37
C VAL A 878 -1.81 -22.58 9.09
N LEU A 879 -0.86 -23.28 9.72
CA LEU A 879 -0.77 -24.75 9.62
C LEU A 879 -1.99 -25.46 10.22
N VAL A 880 -2.49 -24.99 11.37
CA VAL A 880 -3.73 -25.53 11.96
C VAL A 880 -4.90 -25.32 10.99
N VAL A 881 -4.99 -24.17 10.34
CA VAL A 881 -5.99 -23.94 9.29
C VAL A 881 -5.80 -24.92 8.11
N ALA A 882 -4.57 -25.14 7.65
CA ALA A 882 -4.28 -26.12 6.59
C ALA A 882 -4.73 -27.55 6.97
N ALA A 883 -4.52 -27.96 8.22
CA ALA A 883 -5.01 -29.23 8.75
C ALA A 883 -6.55 -29.30 8.74
N VAL A 884 -7.24 -28.24 9.15
CA VAL A 884 -8.70 -28.16 9.09
C VAL A 884 -9.21 -28.22 7.64
N VAL A 885 -8.55 -27.55 6.70
CA VAL A 885 -8.91 -27.59 5.27
C VAL A 885 -8.72 -29.00 4.68
N THR A 886 -7.70 -29.74 5.12
CA THR A 886 -7.46 -31.13 4.71
C THR A 886 -8.67 -32.03 4.98
N SER A 887 -9.44 -31.77 6.04
CA SER A 887 -10.68 -32.51 6.34
C SER A 887 -11.78 -32.36 5.28
N ARG A 888 -11.62 -31.46 4.29
CA ARG A 888 -12.61 -31.21 3.23
C ARG A 888 -12.36 -32.00 1.97
N ILE A 889 -11.21 -32.66 1.83
CA ILE A 889 -10.89 -33.46 0.65
C ILE A 889 -11.73 -34.75 0.70
N ARG A 890 -12.59 -34.94 -0.32
CA ARG A 890 -13.55 -36.05 -0.37
C ARG A 890 -13.00 -37.28 -1.08
N ARG A 891 -12.18 -37.08 -2.11
CA ARG A 891 -11.57 -38.14 -2.94
C ARG A 891 -10.06 -38.07 -2.77
N MET A 892 -9.52 -38.93 -1.93
CA MET A 892 -8.08 -39.14 -1.77
C MET A 892 -7.90 -40.54 -1.18
N GLU A 893 -8.13 -41.57 -2.00
CA GLU A 893 -7.95 -42.95 -1.59
C GLU A 893 -6.49 -43.34 -1.78
N ALA A 894 -5.93 -44.01 -0.78
CA ALA A 894 -4.73 -44.80 -0.94
C ALA A 894 -4.87 -46.02 -0.04
N THR A 895 -4.79 -47.21 -0.65
CA THR A 895 -4.70 -48.48 0.05
C THR A 895 -3.35 -48.57 0.78
N PRO A 896 -3.34 -48.95 2.07
CA PRO A 896 -2.10 -49.16 2.82
C PRO A 896 -1.23 -50.24 2.13
N HIS A 897 0.05 -49.96 1.93
CA HIS A 897 1.02 -50.98 1.51
C HIS A 897 1.64 -51.64 2.74
N GLU A 898 1.54 -52.97 2.84
CA GLU A 898 2.16 -53.78 3.90
C GLU A 898 3.61 -54.12 3.56
N ALA A 899 4.55 -53.20 3.81
CA ALA A 899 5.99 -53.48 3.68
C ALA A 899 6.77 -53.07 4.95
N THR A 900 7.78 -53.86 5.32
CA THR A 900 8.62 -53.58 6.50
C THR A 900 9.62 -52.44 6.25
N LEU A 901 10.02 -51.71 7.31
CA LEU A 901 10.88 -50.52 7.21
C LEU A 901 12.23 -50.82 6.53
N GLY A 902 12.82 -51.97 6.83
CA GLY A 902 14.10 -52.39 6.24
C GLY A 902 14.00 -52.72 4.75
N GLN A 903 12.89 -53.33 4.30
CA GLN A 903 12.65 -53.62 2.89
C GLN A 903 12.45 -52.34 2.08
N GLU A 904 11.77 -51.36 2.66
CA GLU A 904 11.56 -50.04 2.06
C GLU A 904 12.82 -49.19 1.97
N ILE A 905 13.64 -49.13 3.02
CA ILE A 905 14.94 -48.43 2.97
C ILE A 905 15.81 -49.03 1.85
N ARG A 906 15.87 -50.36 1.77
CA ARG A 906 16.62 -51.05 0.71
C ARG A 906 16.05 -50.78 -0.69
N ARG A 907 14.72 -50.65 -0.79
CA ARG A 907 14.03 -50.24 -2.02
C ARG A 907 14.37 -48.81 -2.41
N ILE A 908 14.38 -47.84 -1.49
CA ILE A 908 14.75 -46.44 -1.77
C ILE A 908 16.17 -46.34 -2.32
N VAL A 909 17.14 -46.97 -1.65
CA VAL A 909 18.53 -46.94 -2.11
C VAL A 909 18.65 -47.56 -3.50
N ARG A 910 17.91 -48.65 -3.75
CA ARG A 910 17.84 -49.28 -5.07
C ARG A 910 17.15 -48.39 -6.10
N ASP A 911 16.07 -47.71 -5.75
CA ASP A 911 15.29 -46.84 -6.63
C ASP A 911 16.04 -45.56 -6.98
N ILE A 912 16.79 -44.97 -6.04
CA ILE A 912 17.71 -43.86 -6.30
C ILE A 912 18.87 -44.32 -7.19
N ALA A 913 19.48 -45.47 -6.88
CA ALA A 913 20.56 -46.01 -7.72
C ALA A 913 20.07 -46.37 -9.13
N ALA A 914 18.87 -46.93 -9.26
CA ALA A 914 18.22 -47.21 -10.53
C ALA A 914 17.88 -45.91 -11.26
N GLY A 915 17.30 -44.92 -10.59
CA GLY A 915 17.02 -43.59 -11.15
C GLY A 915 18.28 -42.89 -11.65
N LEU A 916 19.38 -42.96 -10.90
CA LEU A 916 20.66 -42.39 -11.32
C LEU A 916 21.23 -43.10 -12.55
N ARG A 917 21.22 -44.45 -12.56
CA ARG A 917 21.65 -45.22 -13.75
C ARG A 917 20.78 -44.91 -14.97
N GLU A 918 19.48 -44.81 -14.77
CA GLU A 918 18.52 -44.58 -15.85
C GLU A 918 18.64 -43.17 -16.43
N VAL A 919 18.80 -42.15 -15.58
CA VAL A 919 19.07 -40.78 -16.01
C VAL A 919 20.43 -40.70 -16.72
N ALA A 920 21.47 -41.37 -16.19
CA ALA A 920 22.79 -41.41 -16.83
C ALA A 920 22.77 -42.12 -18.19
N ALA A 921 21.91 -43.13 -18.36
CA ALA A 921 21.71 -43.84 -19.63
C ALA A 921 20.95 -43.01 -20.68
N ARG A 922 20.32 -41.89 -20.29
CA ARG A 922 19.57 -41.01 -21.20
C ARG A 922 20.17 -39.60 -21.26
N PRO A 923 20.94 -39.29 -22.31
CA PRO A 923 21.69 -38.05 -22.38
C PRO A 923 20.83 -36.79 -22.23
N ALA A 924 19.61 -36.76 -22.78
CA ALA A 924 18.69 -35.63 -22.65
C ALA A 924 18.21 -35.41 -21.21
N GLY A 925 17.89 -36.50 -20.49
CA GLY A 925 17.48 -36.43 -19.08
C GLY A 925 18.62 -35.99 -18.16
N ALA A 926 19.83 -36.52 -18.38
CA ALA A 926 21.03 -36.10 -17.67
C ALA A 926 21.34 -34.61 -17.91
N LEU A 927 21.18 -34.13 -19.14
CA LEU A 927 21.36 -32.72 -19.49
C LEU A 927 20.36 -31.83 -18.75
N GLY A 928 19.08 -32.23 -18.71
CA GLY A 928 18.05 -31.50 -17.96
C GLY A 928 18.38 -31.36 -16.48
N LEU A 929 18.75 -32.47 -15.82
CA LEU A 929 19.12 -32.47 -14.40
C LEU A 929 20.39 -31.66 -14.11
N ALA A 930 21.43 -31.82 -14.93
CA ALA A 930 22.70 -31.09 -14.76
C ALA A 930 22.51 -29.58 -14.95
N SER A 931 21.76 -29.16 -15.98
CA SER A 931 21.47 -27.75 -16.24
C SER A 931 20.66 -27.12 -15.12
N PHE A 932 19.65 -27.83 -14.60
CA PHE A 932 18.88 -27.41 -13.44
C PHE A 932 19.79 -27.19 -12.22
N GLN A 933 20.68 -28.15 -11.94
CA GLN A 933 21.61 -28.07 -10.83
C GLN A 933 22.56 -26.87 -10.96
N MET A 934 23.12 -26.62 -12.15
CA MET A 934 24.01 -25.48 -12.41
C MET A 934 23.29 -24.14 -12.18
N ILE A 935 22.09 -23.98 -12.74
CA ILE A 935 21.27 -22.77 -12.56
C ILE A 935 20.99 -22.53 -11.09
N ARG A 936 20.74 -23.62 -10.36
CA ARG A 936 20.46 -23.55 -8.93
C ARG A 936 21.69 -23.12 -8.11
N TYR A 937 22.87 -23.66 -8.42
CA TYR A 937 24.12 -23.21 -7.79
C TYR A 937 24.33 -21.71 -8.02
N GLN A 938 24.13 -21.24 -9.26
CA GLN A 938 24.36 -19.86 -9.62
C GLN A 938 23.37 -18.90 -8.95
N PHE A 939 22.07 -19.22 -9.02
CA PHE A 939 21.04 -18.30 -8.54
C PHE A 939 20.75 -18.47 -7.04
N TRP A 940 20.31 -19.66 -6.60
CA TRP A 940 19.93 -19.89 -5.20
C TRP A 940 21.11 -19.97 -4.24
N GLY A 941 22.27 -20.37 -4.75
CA GLY A 941 23.52 -20.38 -4.01
C GLY A 941 24.23 -19.04 -4.10
N PHE A 942 25.05 -18.85 -5.14
CA PHE A 942 25.94 -17.68 -5.23
C PHE A 942 25.19 -16.34 -5.20
N THR A 943 24.23 -16.14 -6.09
CA THR A 943 23.55 -14.84 -6.22
C THR A 943 22.78 -14.45 -4.94
N LEU A 944 21.94 -15.35 -4.42
CA LEU A 944 21.14 -15.05 -3.22
C LEU A 944 21.97 -15.01 -1.94
N PHE A 945 23.00 -15.86 -1.78
CA PHE A 945 23.87 -15.77 -0.61
C PHE A 945 24.72 -14.50 -0.62
N VAL A 946 25.30 -14.12 -1.76
CA VAL A 946 26.05 -12.86 -1.87
C VAL A 946 25.15 -11.68 -1.53
N PHE A 947 23.92 -11.64 -2.06
CA PHE A 947 22.95 -10.61 -1.69
C PHE A 947 22.63 -10.63 -0.18
N ALA A 948 22.33 -11.81 0.39
CA ALA A 948 21.97 -11.92 1.81
C ALA A 948 23.11 -11.54 2.76
N LEU A 949 24.34 -11.93 2.44
CA LEU A 949 25.54 -11.64 3.25
C LEU A 949 25.97 -10.17 3.13
N TYR A 950 25.80 -9.56 1.95
CA TYR A 950 26.13 -8.14 1.72
C TYR A 950 24.97 -7.18 2.05
N ALA A 951 23.78 -7.69 2.37
CA ALA A 951 22.60 -6.87 2.62
C ALA A 951 22.81 -5.84 3.74
N LYS A 952 23.56 -6.20 4.80
CA LYS A 952 23.91 -5.26 5.87
C LYS A 952 24.77 -4.11 5.36
N ASN A 953 25.74 -4.38 4.48
CA ASN A 953 26.65 -3.38 3.92
C ASN A 953 25.96 -2.41 2.96
N LEU A 954 24.83 -2.82 2.38
CA LEU A 954 23.99 -1.92 1.59
C LEU A 954 23.23 -0.89 2.46
N VAL A 955 23.17 -1.13 3.76
CA VAL A 955 22.45 -0.30 4.75
C VAL A 955 23.43 0.41 5.70
N GLU A 956 24.59 -0.19 5.98
CA GLU A 956 25.66 0.42 6.76
C GLU A 956 26.38 1.52 5.94
N GLY A 957 26.14 2.79 6.26
CA GLY A 957 26.89 3.93 5.72
C GLY A 957 26.15 4.84 4.73
N GLY A 958 24.81 4.74 4.60
CA GLY A 958 24.01 5.70 3.82
C GLY A 958 22.52 5.63 4.15
N ASP A 959 21.74 6.59 3.63
CA ASP A 959 20.26 6.71 3.78
C ASP A 959 19.44 5.58 3.12
N ALA A 960 20.05 4.42 2.87
CA ALA A 960 19.37 3.26 2.31
C ALA A 960 18.48 2.60 3.37
N ASP A 961 17.25 3.08 3.49
CA ASP A 961 16.19 2.50 4.32
C ASP A 961 16.02 1.00 4.04
N THR A 962 15.78 0.21 5.09
CA THR A 962 15.34 -1.21 5.06
C THR A 962 14.27 -1.50 4.00
N LEU A 963 13.43 -0.51 3.68
CA LEU A 963 12.48 -0.54 2.58
C LEU A 963 13.14 -0.82 1.23
N ALA A 964 14.28 -0.19 0.93
CA ALA A 964 15.03 -0.36 -0.32
C ALA A 964 15.49 -1.80 -0.54
N LEU A 965 15.93 -2.49 0.52
CA LEU A 965 16.21 -3.92 0.47
C LEU A 965 14.95 -4.75 0.21
N GLY A 966 13.84 -4.39 0.87
CA GLY A 966 12.53 -5.01 0.62
C GLY A 966 12.08 -4.89 -0.84
N LEU A 967 12.43 -3.79 -1.51
CA LEU A 967 12.10 -3.52 -2.90
C LEU A 967 13.02 -4.23 -3.90
N VAL A 968 14.30 -4.39 -3.57
CA VAL A 968 15.21 -5.28 -4.31
C VAL A 968 14.64 -6.70 -4.33
N GLY A 969 14.19 -7.20 -3.17
CA GLY A 969 13.46 -8.47 -3.09
C GLY A 969 12.14 -8.44 -3.87
N GLY A 970 11.37 -7.35 -3.75
CA GLY A 970 10.11 -7.12 -4.46
C GLY A 970 10.24 -7.16 -5.99
N LEU A 971 11.26 -6.53 -6.56
CA LEU A 971 11.58 -6.59 -7.99
C LEU A 971 11.99 -7.99 -8.41
N GLY A 972 12.73 -8.70 -7.55
CA GLY A 972 12.96 -10.14 -7.72
C GLY A 972 11.66 -10.92 -7.88
N PHE A 973 10.66 -10.64 -7.04
CA PHE A 973 9.33 -11.29 -7.14
C PHE A 973 8.60 -10.94 -8.43
N VAL A 974 8.69 -9.69 -8.91
CA VAL A 974 8.13 -9.31 -10.21
C VAL A 974 8.81 -10.10 -11.34
N GLY A 975 10.15 -10.20 -11.31
CA GLY A 975 10.91 -10.99 -12.27
C GLY A 975 10.49 -12.46 -12.26
N GLY A 976 10.33 -13.06 -11.08
CA GLY A 976 9.88 -14.45 -10.96
C GLY A 976 8.44 -14.67 -11.43
N ALA A 977 7.51 -13.79 -11.08
CA ALA A 977 6.12 -13.85 -11.55
C ALA A 977 6.05 -13.74 -13.08
N LEU A 978 6.79 -12.80 -13.66
CA LEU A 978 6.88 -12.64 -15.12
C LEU A 978 7.49 -13.88 -15.77
N GLY A 979 8.58 -14.42 -15.19
CA GLY A 979 9.23 -15.64 -15.66
C GLY A 979 8.28 -16.82 -15.68
N MET A 980 7.49 -17.03 -14.63
CA MET A 980 6.48 -18.10 -14.57
C MET A 980 5.38 -17.93 -15.64
N VAL A 981 4.83 -16.72 -15.79
CA VAL A 981 3.76 -16.45 -16.76
C VAL A 981 4.26 -16.63 -18.20
N LEU A 982 5.42 -16.05 -18.53
CA LEU A 982 5.97 -16.16 -19.88
C LEU A 982 6.45 -17.58 -20.19
N ALA A 983 6.99 -18.31 -19.21
CA ALA A 983 7.32 -19.72 -19.39
C ALA A 983 6.09 -20.56 -19.73
N GLN A 984 4.95 -20.35 -19.04
CA GLN A 984 3.70 -21.05 -19.37
C GLN A 984 3.18 -20.69 -20.77
N ARG A 985 3.41 -19.46 -21.24
CA ARG A 985 3.04 -19.03 -22.59
C ARG A 985 3.96 -19.63 -23.67
N TRP A 986 5.25 -19.77 -23.38
CA TRP A 986 6.24 -20.20 -24.36
C TRP A 986 6.47 -21.70 -24.39
N LYS A 987 6.06 -22.46 -23.35
CA LYS A 987 6.31 -23.91 -23.27
C LYS A 987 5.80 -24.70 -24.48
N ASP A 988 4.68 -24.27 -25.09
CA ASP A 988 4.04 -24.97 -26.21
C ASP A 988 4.55 -24.46 -27.58
N THR A 989 5.19 -23.28 -27.62
CA THR A 989 5.60 -22.62 -28.87
C THR A 989 7.12 -22.60 -29.08
N VAL A 990 7.92 -22.69 -28.01
CA VAL A 990 9.38 -22.61 -28.06
C VAL A 990 9.99 -23.91 -27.52
N PRO A 991 10.97 -24.52 -28.22
CA PRO A 991 11.61 -25.75 -27.74
C PRO A 991 12.18 -25.55 -26.34
N PRO A 992 11.93 -26.48 -25.38
CA PRO A 992 12.40 -26.36 -24.00
C PRO A 992 13.90 -26.11 -23.88
N LEU A 993 14.71 -26.77 -24.73
CA LEU A 993 16.16 -26.58 -24.75
C LEU A 993 16.58 -25.13 -25.06
N ARG A 994 15.86 -24.43 -25.95
CA ARG A 994 16.17 -23.03 -26.28
C ARG A 994 15.82 -22.10 -25.12
N LEU A 995 14.68 -22.34 -24.46
CA LEU A 995 14.28 -21.58 -23.28
C LEU A 995 15.27 -21.81 -22.12
N LEU A 996 15.72 -23.05 -21.92
CA LEU A 996 16.73 -23.41 -20.92
C LEU A 996 18.06 -22.69 -21.17
N LEU A 997 18.64 -22.84 -22.36
CA LEU A 997 19.91 -22.20 -22.72
C LEU A 997 19.82 -20.67 -22.71
N GLY A 998 18.72 -20.10 -23.21
CA GLY A 998 18.47 -18.66 -23.16
C GLY A 998 18.38 -18.13 -21.72
N SER A 999 17.75 -18.88 -20.82
CA SER A 999 17.68 -18.53 -19.41
C SER A 999 19.03 -18.64 -18.70
N MET A 1000 19.81 -19.69 -19.00
CA MET A 1000 21.17 -19.83 -18.47
C MET A 1000 22.07 -18.68 -18.95
N ALA A 1001 22.04 -18.36 -20.25
CA ALA A 1001 22.80 -17.24 -20.80
C ALA A 1001 22.38 -15.91 -20.16
N LEU A 1002 21.06 -15.68 -20.00
CA LEU A 1002 20.53 -14.48 -19.35
C LEU A 1002 20.96 -14.37 -17.89
N LEU A 1003 20.92 -15.45 -17.12
CA LEU A 1003 21.36 -15.46 -15.72
C LEU A 1003 22.86 -15.18 -15.61
N GLY A 1004 23.69 -15.83 -16.43
CA GLY A 1004 25.14 -15.62 -16.43
C GLY A 1004 25.53 -14.20 -16.86
N ALA A 1005 24.96 -13.71 -17.96
CA ALA A 1005 25.17 -12.35 -18.44
C ALA A 1005 24.62 -11.31 -17.46
N GLY A 1006 23.46 -11.60 -16.83
CA GLY A 1006 22.88 -10.76 -15.78
C GLY A 1006 23.76 -10.69 -14.54
N THR A 1007 24.30 -11.83 -14.08
CA THR A 1007 25.24 -11.85 -12.94
C THR A 1007 26.49 -11.05 -13.27
N MET A 1008 27.04 -11.21 -14.47
CA MET A 1008 28.22 -10.45 -14.89
C MET A 1008 27.93 -8.95 -14.98
N LEU A 1009 26.87 -8.54 -15.70
CA LEU A 1009 26.54 -7.14 -15.95
C LEU A 1009 26.14 -6.40 -14.68
N PHE A 1010 25.20 -6.95 -13.91
CA PHE A 1010 24.72 -6.31 -12.70
C PHE A 1010 25.67 -6.48 -11.52
N GLY A 1011 26.49 -7.54 -11.52
CA GLY A 1011 27.55 -7.75 -10.53
C GLY A 1011 28.69 -6.73 -10.60
N LEU A 1012 28.86 -6.01 -11.72
CA LEU A 1012 29.78 -4.87 -11.82
C LEU A 1012 29.44 -3.76 -10.82
N SER A 1013 28.15 -3.61 -10.51
CA SER A 1013 27.63 -2.59 -9.62
C SER A 1013 27.15 -3.23 -8.32
N VAL A 1014 28.01 -3.27 -7.30
CA VAL A 1014 27.65 -3.73 -5.95
C VAL A 1014 26.85 -2.64 -5.24
N SER A 1015 25.62 -2.42 -5.72
CA SER A 1015 24.71 -1.35 -5.30
C SER A 1015 23.27 -1.86 -5.27
N LEU A 1016 22.35 -1.10 -4.66
CA LEU A 1016 20.92 -1.42 -4.65
C LEU A 1016 20.35 -1.65 -6.07
N PRO A 1017 20.57 -0.77 -7.08
CA PRO A 1017 20.14 -1.03 -8.46
C PRO A 1017 20.76 -2.28 -9.08
N GLY A 1018 22.05 -2.55 -8.80
CA GLY A 1018 22.72 -3.75 -9.29
C GLY A 1018 22.07 -5.03 -8.75
N PHE A 1019 21.89 -5.11 -7.43
CA PHE A 1019 21.21 -6.25 -6.83
C PHE A 1019 19.73 -6.37 -7.26
N ALA A 1020 19.02 -5.25 -7.46
CA ALA A 1020 17.66 -5.28 -8.01
C ALA A 1020 17.62 -5.91 -9.41
N GLY A 1021 18.51 -5.49 -10.31
CA GLY A 1021 18.64 -6.07 -11.64
C GLY A 1021 19.04 -7.54 -11.61
N LEU A 1022 19.95 -7.90 -10.70
CA LEU A 1022 20.43 -9.27 -10.50
C LEU A 1022 19.32 -10.20 -9.98
N LEU A 1023 18.55 -9.78 -8.98
CA LEU A 1023 17.43 -10.57 -8.46
C LEU A 1023 16.30 -10.67 -9.49
N PHE A 1024 15.94 -9.57 -10.16
CA PHE A 1024 14.92 -9.59 -11.21
C PHE A 1024 15.28 -10.59 -12.31
N THR A 1025 16.48 -10.46 -12.89
CA THR A 1025 16.95 -11.34 -13.96
C THR A 1025 17.13 -12.78 -13.50
N GLY A 1026 17.68 -12.97 -12.29
CA GLY A 1026 17.91 -14.29 -11.74
C GLY A 1026 16.62 -15.05 -11.43
N PHE A 1027 15.63 -14.41 -10.79
CA PHE A 1027 14.32 -15.03 -10.58
C PHE A 1027 13.62 -15.30 -11.91
N PHE A 1028 13.62 -14.34 -12.84
CA PHE A 1028 13.03 -14.51 -14.17
C PHE A 1028 13.62 -15.73 -14.90
N ALA A 1029 14.94 -15.76 -15.02
CA ALA A 1029 15.67 -16.84 -15.69
C ALA A 1029 15.46 -18.19 -14.99
N PHE A 1030 15.50 -18.22 -13.65
CA PHE A 1030 15.30 -19.45 -12.88
C PHE A 1030 13.95 -20.10 -13.17
N PHE A 1031 12.85 -19.33 -13.13
CA PHE A 1031 11.52 -19.89 -13.33
C PHE A 1031 11.28 -20.36 -14.77
N VAL A 1032 11.81 -19.65 -15.78
CA VAL A 1032 11.76 -20.09 -17.18
C VAL A 1032 12.60 -21.35 -17.40
N ALA A 1033 13.82 -21.37 -16.88
CA ALA A 1033 14.73 -22.51 -16.98
C ALA A 1033 14.16 -23.76 -16.30
N LYS A 1034 13.59 -23.62 -15.10
CA LYS A 1034 13.05 -24.74 -14.33
C LYS A 1034 11.96 -25.45 -15.13
N ILE A 1035 10.98 -24.72 -15.64
CA ILE A 1035 9.89 -25.33 -16.43
C ILE A 1035 10.47 -26.08 -17.63
N SER A 1036 11.47 -25.49 -18.29
CA SER A 1036 12.14 -26.10 -19.42
C SER A 1036 12.91 -27.37 -19.07
N ALA A 1037 13.67 -27.38 -17.96
CA ALA A 1037 14.43 -28.53 -17.49
C ALA A 1037 13.52 -29.69 -17.06
N ASP A 1038 12.41 -29.39 -16.38
CA ASP A 1038 11.39 -30.38 -16.04
C ASP A 1038 10.78 -31.00 -17.29
N THR A 1039 10.46 -30.19 -18.31
CA THR A 1039 9.90 -30.70 -19.58
C THR A 1039 10.89 -31.61 -20.30
N ILE A 1040 12.17 -31.24 -20.38
CA ILE A 1040 13.21 -32.10 -20.98
C ILE A 1040 13.32 -33.43 -20.25
N MET A 1041 13.33 -33.41 -18.90
CA MET A 1041 13.37 -34.64 -18.11
C MET A 1041 12.11 -35.49 -18.32
N GLN A 1042 10.92 -34.89 -18.35
CA GLN A 1042 9.65 -35.59 -18.58
C GLN A 1042 9.60 -36.26 -19.95
N GLN A 1043 10.07 -35.58 -21.00
CA GLN A 1043 10.13 -36.09 -22.36
C GLN A 1043 11.15 -37.23 -22.50
N ALA A 1044 12.28 -37.15 -21.80
CA ALA A 1044 13.32 -38.16 -21.86
C ALA A 1044 13.00 -39.43 -21.06
N MET A 1045 12.16 -39.36 -20.03
CA MET A 1045 11.92 -40.46 -19.08
C MET A 1045 10.66 -41.28 -19.39
N PRO A 1046 10.74 -42.63 -19.40
CA PRO A 1046 9.60 -43.53 -19.43
C PRO A 1046 8.68 -43.31 -18.22
N ASP A 1047 7.38 -43.52 -18.40
CA ASP A 1047 6.35 -43.28 -17.38
C ASP A 1047 6.68 -43.93 -16.02
N ASP A 1048 7.12 -45.18 -16.04
CA ASP A 1048 7.45 -45.95 -14.83
C ASP A 1048 8.67 -45.41 -14.06
N PHE A 1049 9.53 -44.62 -14.70
CA PHE A 1049 10.76 -44.06 -14.12
C PHE A 1049 10.68 -42.58 -13.80
N ARG A 1050 9.64 -41.86 -14.25
CA ARG A 1050 9.48 -40.41 -14.01
C ARG A 1050 9.57 -40.05 -12.53
N GLY A 1051 8.84 -40.76 -11.67
CA GLY A 1051 8.85 -40.50 -10.22
C GLY A 1051 10.24 -40.66 -9.58
N ARG A 1052 11.02 -41.66 -10.01
CA ARG A 1052 12.39 -41.89 -9.53
C ARG A 1052 13.36 -40.83 -10.03
N ALA A 1053 13.24 -40.41 -11.28
CA ALA A 1053 14.06 -39.33 -11.86
C ALA A 1053 13.81 -37.99 -11.16
N PHE A 1054 12.55 -37.66 -10.83
CA PHE A 1054 12.21 -36.44 -10.09
C PHE A 1054 12.72 -36.44 -8.64
N ALA A 1055 12.92 -37.60 -8.01
CA ALA A 1055 13.55 -37.66 -6.69
C ALA A 1055 15.02 -37.16 -6.71
N LEU A 1056 15.72 -37.24 -7.86
CA LEU A 1056 17.07 -36.68 -8.00
C LEU A 1056 17.07 -35.14 -8.03
N PHE A 1057 15.98 -34.52 -8.51
CA PHE A 1057 15.83 -33.05 -8.45
C PHE A 1057 15.78 -32.55 -7.01
N ASP A 1058 15.27 -33.35 -6.07
CA ASP A 1058 15.20 -32.98 -4.66
C ASP A 1058 16.56 -33.00 -3.98
N ILE A 1059 17.39 -34.00 -4.31
CA ILE A 1059 18.80 -34.03 -3.86
C ILE A 1059 19.53 -32.82 -4.46
N ALA A 1060 19.32 -32.57 -5.76
CA ALA A 1060 19.91 -31.42 -6.44
C ALA A 1060 19.45 -30.08 -5.81
N TYR A 1061 18.22 -30.05 -5.30
CA TYR A 1061 17.64 -28.89 -4.62
C TYR A 1061 18.49 -28.46 -3.41
N ASN A 1062 18.84 -29.43 -2.56
CA ASN A 1062 19.60 -29.15 -1.35
C ASN A 1062 21.07 -28.89 -1.64
N LEU A 1063 21.67 -29.64 -2.57
CA LEU A 1063 23.05 -29.40 -3.01
C LEU A 1063 23.24 -27.96 -3.49
N GLY A 1064 22.22 -27.39 -4.14
CA GLY A 1064 22.15 -25.98 -4.57
C GLY A 1064 22.50 -24.96 -3.49
N PHE A 1065 22.24 -25.26 -2.22
CA PHE A 1065 22.61 -24.43 -1.07
C PHE A 1065 23.92 -24.89 -0.42
N ILE A 1066 24.15 -26.20 -0.33
CA ILE A 1066 25.33 -26.76 0.37
C ILE A 1066 26.63 -26.40 -0.33
N VAL A 1067 26.74 -26.64 -1.65
CA VAL A 1067 28.01 -26.46 -2.37
C VAL A 1067 28.41 -24.97 -2.40
N PRO A 1068 27.52 -24.03 -2.75
CA PRO A 1068 27.87 -22.61 -2.73
C PRO A 1068 28.12 -22.08 -1.31
N ALA A 1069 27.38 -22.55 -0.29
CA ALA A 1069 27.66 -22.16 1.09
C ALA A 1069 29.05 -22.61 1.56
N LEU A 1070 29.43 -23.84 1.21
CA LEU A 1070 30.76 -24.37 1.50
C LEU A 1070 31.85 -23.56 0.77
N ILE A 1071 31.68 -23.30 -0.52
CA ILE A 1071 32.63 -22.48 -1.29
C ILE A 1071 32.76 -21.08 -0.71
N LEU A 1072 31.63 -20.41 -0.43
CA LEU A 1072 31.63 -19.07 0.17
C LEU A 1072 32.23 -19.08 1.58
N SER A 1073 32.12 -20.16 2.37
CA SER A 1073 32.73 -20.22 3.70
C SER A 1073 34.26 -20.12 3.67
N PHE A 1074 34.90 -20.46 2.54
CA PHE A 1074 36.34 -20.30 2.33
C PHE A 1074 36.71 -19.02 1.57
N LEU A 1075 35.81 -18.53 0.69
CA LEU A 1075 36.12 -17.41 -0.22
C LEU A 1075 35.63 -16.06 0.27
N TRP A 1076 34.62 -16.03 1.12
CA TRP A 1076 33.96 -14.81 1.59
C TRP A 1076 34.88 -14.01 2.50
N THR A 1077 34.90 -12.69 2.29
CA THR A 1077 35.64 -11.75 3.11
C THR A 1077 34.69 -10.62 3.46
N GLU A 1078 34.52 -10.37 4.76
CA GLU A 1078 33.55 -9.41 5.25
C GLU A 1078 33.91 -7.99 4.80
N ASN A 1079 32.90 -7.19 4.45
CA ASN A 1079 33.02 -5.75 4.16
C ASN A 1079 33.97 -5.38 3.01
N ASP A 1080 34.20 -6.26 2.04
CA ASP A 1080 35.01 -5.98 0.84
C ASP A 1080 34.14 -5.95 -0.44
N PRO A 1081 33.73 -4.76 -0.93
CA PRO A 1081 32.95 -4.63 -2.15
C PRO A 1081 33.67 -5.16 -3.39
N GLY A 1082 35.00 -5.07 -3.44
CA GLY A 1082 35.82 -5.57 -4.54
C GLY A 1082 35.80 -7.10 -4.59
N ARG A 1083 35.85 -7.75 -3.43
CA ARG A 1083 35.71 -9.21 -3.32
C ARG A 1083 34.31 -9.67 -3.72
N VAL A 1084 33.27 -8.98 -3.28
CA VAL A 1084 31.88 -9.28 -3.67
C VAL A 1084 31.70 -9.19 -5.17
N ARG A 1085 32.20 -8.09 -5.77
CA ARG A 1085 32.21 -7.90 -7.22
C ARG A 1085 32.95 -9.06 -7.92
N ALA A 1086 34.15 -9.41 -7.45
CA ALA A 1086 34.93 -10.51 -8.02
C ALA A 1086 34.19 -11.86 -7.94
N VAL A 1087 33.52 -12.16 -6.83
CA VAL A 1087 32.71 -13.40 -6.68
C VAL A 1087 31.56 -13.43 -7.69
N LEU A 1088 30.84 -12.32 -7.87
CA LEU A 1088 29.74 -12.23 -8.85
C LEU A 1088 30.25 -12.31 -10.29
N GLU A 1089 31.33 -11.61 -10.63
CA GLU A 1089 31.93 -11.65 -11.97
C GLU A 1089 32.46 -13.05 -12.31
N VAL A 1090 33.28 -13.64 -11.45
CA VAL A 1090 33.89 -14.96 -11.68
C VAL A 1090 32.81 -16.04 -11.75
N SER A 1091 31.82 -16.03 -10.85
CA SER A 1091 30.70 -16.99 -10.91
C SER A 1091 29.86 -16.80 -12.18
N GLY A 1092 29.58 -15.55 -12.60
CA GLY A 1092 28.88 -15.25 -13.84
C GLY A 1092 29.61 -15.75 -15.09
N VAL A 1093 30.92 -15.50 -15.19
CA VAL A 1093 31.77 -15.97 -16.30
C VAL A 1093 31.86 -17.50 -16.31
N ALA A 1094 32.12 -18.12 -15.15
CA ALA A 1094 32.13 -19.57 -15.03
C ALA A 1094 30.79 -20.18 -15.44
N PHE A 1095 29.68 -19.55 -15.08
CA PHE A 1095 28.34 -20.00 -15.43
C PHE A 1095 28.03 -19.83 -16.93
N LEU A 1096 28.52 -18.78 -17.58
CA LEU A 1096 28.44 -18.64 -19.04
C LEU A 1096 29.26 -19.71 -19.77
N ALA A 1097 30.46 -20.04 -19.27
CA ALA A 1097 31.26 -21.14 -19.80
C ALA A 1097 30.54 -22.49 -19.66
N LEU A 1098 29.91 -22.75 -18.50
CA LEU A 1098 29.05 -23.92 -18.29
C LEU A 1098 27.84 -23.92 -19.22
N THR A 1099 27.24 -22.76 -19.49
CA THR A 1099 26.15 -22.63 -20.47
C THR A 1099 26.62 -23.03 -21.87
N GLY A 1100 27.82 -22.61 -22.26
CA GLY A 1100 28.47 -23.04 -23.51
C GLY A 1100 28.72 -24.55 -23.56
N LEU A 1101 29.16 -25.15 -22.45
CA LEU A 1101 29.35 -26.60 -22.32
C LEU A 1101 28.02 -27.35 -22.47
N VAL A 1102 26.94 -26.87 -21.84
CA VAL A 1102 25.60 -27.47 -21.97
C VAL A 1102 25.08 -27.32 -23.41
N ALA A 1103 25.30 -26.18 -24.05
CA ALA A 1103 24.93 -25.99 -25.46
C ALA A 1103 25.71 -26.94 -26.38
N TRP A 1104 27.01 -27.12 -26.13
CA TRP A 1104 27.85 -28.08 -26.85
C TRP A 1104 27.36 -29.52 -26.62
N TRP A 1105 27.09 -29.91 -25.37
CA TRP A 1105 26.55 -31.23 -25.05
C TRP A 1105 25.21 -31.45 -25.76
N ALA A 1106 24.29 -30.49 -25.70
CA ALA A 1106 23.00 -30.56 -26.36
C ALA A 1106 23.12 -30.73 -27.89
N SER A 1107 24.10 -30.06 -28.52
CA SER A 1107 24.35 -30.20 -29.95
C SER A 1107 24.78 -31.61 -30.36
N ARG A 1108 25.47 -32.34 -29.46
CA ARG A 1108 25.94 -33.72 -29.68
C ARG A 1108 24.84 -34.77 -29.51
N ILE A 1109 23.78 -34.44 -28.80
CA ILE A 1109 22.68 -35.38 -28.48
C ILE A 1109 21.35 -34.92 -29.10
N ARG A 1110 21.40 -34.14 -30.17
CA ARG A 1110 20.22 -33.48 -30.77
C ARG A 1110 19.10 -34.45 -31.13
N GLU A 1111 19.47 -35.65 -31.59
CA GLU A 1111 18.57 -36.76 -31.93
C GLU A 1111 17.85 -37.39 -30.73
N HIS A 1112 18.31 -37.14 -29.50
CA HIS A 1112 17.72 -37.66 -28.27
C HIS A 1112 16.66 -36.72 -27.66
N PHE A 1113 16.45 -35.54 -28.24
CA PHE A 1113 15.35 -34.67 -27.87
C PHE A 1113 14.14 -34.99 -28.73
N ALA A 1114 12.94 -34.94 -28.13
CA ALA A 1114 11.70 -35.12 -28.87
C ALA A 1114 11.66 -34.15 -30.07
N SER A 1115 11.28 -34.66 -31.25
CA SER A 1115 11.06 -33.83 -32.43
C SER A 1115 9.93 -32.86 -32.11
N ARG A 1116 9.94 -31.67 -32.71
CA ARG A 1116 8.85 -30.70 -32.55
C ARG A 1116 7.53 -31.22 -33.14
N ASP A 1117 7.59 -32.30 -33.91
CA ASP A 1117 6.54 -32.75 -34.83
C ASP A 1117 5.52 -33.65 -34.14
N ASP A 1118 5.88 -34.40 -33.08
CA ASP A 1118 4.92 -35.29 -32.38
C ASP A 1118 3.81 -34.54 -31.62
N LEU A 1119 4.04 -33.27 -31.25
CA LEU A 1119 3.01 -32.41 -30.61
C LEU A 1119 2.11 -31.71 -31.63
N ALA A 1120 2.60 -31.52 -32.86
CA ALA A 1120 1.83 -30.93 -33.96
C ALA A 1120 1.02 -32.01 -34.70
N GLU A 1121 1.57 -33.21 -34.88
CA GLU A 1121 0.85 -34.36 -35.44
C GLU A 1121 -0.23 -34.91 -34.50
N ALA A 1122 -0.01 -34.91 -33.18
CA ALA A 1122 -1.08 -35.21 -32.22
C ALA A 1122 -2.20 -34.15 -32.22
N ALA A 1123 -1.89 -32.90 -32.59
CA ALA A 1123 -2.90 -31.85 -32.75
C ALA A 1123 -3.65 -31.94 -34.09
N LEU A 1124 -3.02 -32.52 -35.12
CA LEU A 1124 -3.63 -32.79 -36.44
C LEU A 1124 -4.33 -34.16 -36.52
N ALA A 1125 -4.09 -35.06 -35.56
CA ALA A 1125 -4.80 -36.33 -35.44
C ALA A 1125 -6.06 -36.24 -34.54
N ASP A 1126 -6.18 -35.14 -33.76
CA ASP A 1126 -7.34 -34.78 -32.94
C ASP A 1126 -8.26 -33.72 -33.63
N GLU A 1127 -7.89 -33.23 -34.82
CA GLU A 1127 -8.76 -32.48 -35.76
C GLU A 1127 -9.27 -33.43 -36.86
#